data_AF-A0AAJ0CFA4-F1
#
_entry.id   AF-A0AAJ0CFA4-F1
#
_cell.length_a   1.000
_cell.length_b   1.000
_cell.length_c   1.000
_cell.angle_alpha   90.00
_cell.angle_beta   90.00
_cell.angle_gamma   90.00
#
_symmetry.space_group_name_H-M   'P 1'
#
loop_
_entity.id
_entity.type
_entity.pdbx_description
1 polymer ?
#
loop_
_entity_poly.entity_id
_entity_poly.type
_entity_poly.pdbx_seq_one_letter_code
_entity_poly.pdbx_strand_id
1 'polypeptide(L)'
;MTDCDRLALCARRLAAVLVALVGSDRRWWEPRISGDHRRVPSEIATDLGIIGRNLESLPPFWVEADIEESSRRLLHVLIDISLPPKTPETSGQDQRFTQFLQILGQSDQGMKRKLAEFFCDPARHDERKTMHEDCRDLVDRLSLVEARETIMIPSYIYHDSPMNLSPFFNDGLYDSLRDFCTCCPEMHSEQAAELVSKPHPSRLCLAYSSAEKESLIFLFSSSNFKYWQEVRITITHETVPSEASRVVHRGMLCGYLVEQPRVYISMRFKRTPQIGLYPLRCNPPELQSAYLPVEGERLSMVLQKYQLSPRQKVMLAYRIASAYWQYYDSDEMCSNWSIESIWLMPTGIPNDHAELPLRAFLTLPFDSSGHDRGLDKVEEDDQLLVHKSPRILAMGILLLEIGLSKVFPKLPKKSSTSHANGTLSIAERLLETLQRVSWDGFHHKRFFDDAIRQCLYNEKFKRPVHPPRPGISPRQAFYKEVVARLAYLAKIGFKTPTEDAEPLRLRIAGIGASDGQLMNKTPDGEFYAGAVIRPETWIDHLTSIHKYVEGRRRCHDVTIPIRVAILDTGCHPHLETVEWKDYVAPNGPQVDTFGHGSLMAMVVRRCAPFAEIIMVRVAENTDTLGENRNNIEKAIRWAAGSECRADIISMSFGFSSSNEKNRIIAKAIDDARTSRKKSIIFLAGAGNSIADFENFPARHESVIAIYGTNKHGDFLHGKPRNEMLAGARLGTFGSDLPSTITDWMSKRYHSRWKELCEPGSSIATAVTAGICATMLAYATMLPIPDEPKPDEVYKLGYLWSSEGMRKVLGLMGRETTDLERDVWIQPALFFKDKPNDRSR
;
A
#
# COMPACT_ATOMS: atom_id res chain seq x y z
N MET A 1 1.46 -26.68 27.57
CA MET A 1 2.49 -26.72 26.51
C MET A 1 2.74 -28.19 26.23
N THR A 2 2.40 -28.63 25.03
CA THR A 2 2.59 -30.02 24.59
C THR A 2 4.09 -30.34 24.45
N ASP A 3 4.43 -31.61 24.27
CA ASP A 3 5.82 -31.99 24.00
C ASP A 3 6.26 -31.51 22.61
N CYS A 4 5.33 -31.42 21.64
CA CYS A 4 5.56 -30.73 20.37
C CYS A 4 5.93 -29.26 20.55
N ASP A 5 5.19 -28.51 21.38
CA ASP A 5 5.48 -27.09 21.65
C ASP A 5 6.87 -26.92 22.31
N ARG A 6 7.21 -27.83 23.24
CA ARG A 6 8.50 -27.82 23.94
C ARG A 6 9.66 -28.11 22.99
N LEU A 7 9.50 -29.09 22.10
CA LEU A 7 10.49 -29.45 21.11
C LEU A 7 10.68 -28.34 20.07
N ALA A 8 9.58 -27.74 19.58
CA ALA A 8 9.60 -26.60 18.67
C ALA A 8 10.44 -25.44 19.24
N LEU A 9 10.26 -25.12 20.53
CA LEU A 9 10.95 -24.04 21.21
C LEU A 9 12.49 -24.21 21.25
N CYS A 10 13.00 -25.44 21.31
CA CYS A 10 14.44 -25.69 21.45
C CYS A 10 15.13 -26.23 20.19
N ALA A 11 14.41 -26.89 19.28
CA ALA A 11 15.00 -27.65 18.17
C ALA A 11 15.87 -26.78 17.24
N ARG A 12 15.41 -25.59 16.86
CA ARG A 12 16.18 -24.68 15.98
C ARG A 12 17.47 -24.17 16.64
N ARG A 13 17.43 -23.90 17.93
CA ARG A 13 18.62 -23.44 18.67
C ARG A 13 19.63 -24.58 18.82
N LEU A 14 19.17 -25.79 19.11
CA LEU A 14 20.02 -26.98 19.15
C LEU A 14 20.66 -27.30 17.79
N ALA A 15 19.90 -27.19 16.70
CA ALA A 15 20.42 -27.33 15.34
C ALA A 15 21.58 -26.36 15.08
N ALA A 16 21.43 -25.08 15.45
CA ALA A 16 22.48 -24.08 15.31
C ALA A 16 23.73 -24.42 16.15
N VAL A 17 23.55 -24.92 17.37
CA VAL A 17 24.66 -25.36 18.24
C VAL A 17 25.40 -26.56 17.64
N LEU A 18 24.69 -27.53 17.05
CA LEU A 18 25.30 -28.69 16.39
C LEU A 18 26.05 -28.32 15.11
N VAL A 19 25.48 -27.46 14.26
CA VAL A 19 26.17 -26.93 13.08
C VAL A 19 27.46 -26.22 13.50
N ALA A 20 27.40 -25.43 14.57
CA ALA A 20 28.57 -24.79 15.16
C ALA A 20 29.60 -25.79 15.70
N LEU A 21 29.20 -26.97 16.16
CA LEU A 21 30.11 -27.99 16.69
C LEU A 21 30.87 -28.75 15.58
N VAL A 22 30.27 -28.87 14.39
CA VAL A 22 30.83 -29.63 13.26
C VAL A 22 31.64 -28.76 12.27
N GLY A 23 31.42 -27.43 12.26
CA GLY A 23 32.08 -26.48 11.35
C GLY A 23 33.62 -26.40 11.47
N SER A 24 34.28 -26.05 10.36
CA SER A 24 35.73 -26.10 10.16
C SER A 24 36.56 -24.89 10.65
N ASP A 25 35.97 -23.70 10.76
CA ASP A 25 36.71 -22.44 11.04
C ASP A 25 36.72 -22.07 12.53
N ARG A 26 37.58 -22.68 13.36
CA ARG A 26 37.53 -22.46 14.83
C ARG A 26 38.85 -22.47 15.59
N ARG A 27 38.83 -21.74 16.72
CA ARG A 27 39.94 -21.56 17.67
C ARG A 27 40.30 -22.88 18.37
N TRP A 28 41.57 -23.05 18.75
CA TRP A 28 42.13 -24.34 19.19
C TRP A 28 41.59 -24.90 20.50
N TRP A 29 40.89 -24.09 21.32
CA TRP A 29 40.34 -24.48 22.63
C TRP A 29 38.84 -24.84 22.61
N GLU A 30 38.16 -24.78 21.46
CA GLU A 30 36.74 -25.17 21.38
C GLU A 30 36.56 -26.70 21.33
N PRO A 31 35.49 -27.26 21.95
CA PRO A 31 35.17 -28.69 21.86
C PRO A 31 35.02 -29.15 20.39
N ARG A 32 35.52 -30.36 20.07
CA ARG A 32 35.56 -30.90 18.69
C ARG A 32 34.90 -32.28 18.61
N ILE A 33 34.24 -32.53 17.47
CA ILE A 33 33.90 -33.89 17.00
C ILE A 33 34.93 -34.30 15.93
N SER A 34 35.61 -35.43 16.15
CA SER A 34 36.60 -35.99 15.22
C SER A 34 35.97 -36.38 13.87
N GLY A 35 36.78 -36.40 12.80
CA GLY A 35 36.32 -36.52 11.41
C GLY A 35 35.33 -37.65 11.15
N ASP A 36 35.57 -38.83 11.70
CA ASP A 36 34.74 -40.03 11.50
C ASP A 36 33.37 -39.95 12.21
N HIS A 37 33.20 -39.04 13.18
CA HIS A 37 31.97 -38.87 13.96
C HIS A 37 31.13 -37.65 13.54
N ARG A 38 31.52 -36.90 12.50
CA ARG A 38 30.84 -35.64 12.08
C ARG A 38 29.54 -35.84 11.32
N ARG A 39 29.36 -37.00 10.69
CA ARG A 39 28.23 -37.27 9.79
C ARG A 39 26.89 -37.25 10.54
N VAL A 40 26.74 -38.09 11.56
CA VAL A 40 25.50 -38.23 12.33
C VAL A 40 25.04 -36.91 12.99
N PRO A 41 25.91 -36.14 13.70
CA PRO A 41 25.51 -34.84 14.24
C PRO A 41 25.10 -33.82 13.17
N SER A 42 25.69 -33.85 11.97
CA SER A 42 25.29 -32.97 10.86
C SER A 42 23.91 -33.31 10.32
N GLU A 43 23.62 -34.61 10.16
CA GLU A 43 22.31 -35.07 9.71
C GLU A 43 21.24 -34.72 10.75
N ILE A 44 21.48 -35.00 12.04
CA ILE A 44 20.56 -34.63 13.14
C ILE A 44 20.34 -33.10 13.23
N ALA A 45 21.38 -32.29 13.01
CA ALA A 45 21.24 -30.84 13.01
C ALA A 45 20.30 -30.36 11.90
N THR A 46 20.37 -31.00 10.73
CA THR A 46 19.49 -30.70 9.59
C THR A 46 18.05 -31.09 9.92
N ASP A 47 17.84 -32.30 10.45
CA ASP A 47 16.53 -32.83 10.79
C ASP A 47 15.85 -32.02 11.90
N LEU A 48 16.58 -31.64 12.97
CA LEU A 48 16.08 -30.76 14.03
C LEU A 48 15.67 -29.38 13.49
N GLY A 49 16.37 -28.86 12.48
CA GLY A 49 16.00 -27.62 11.79
C GLY A 49 14.65 -27.73 11.05
N ILE A 50 14.40 -28.88 10.40
CA ILE A 50 13.15 -29.18 9.70
C ILE A 50 12.01 -29.41 10.70
N ILE A 51 12.24 -30.25 11.72
CA ILE A 51 11.29 -30.55 12.80
C ILE A 51 10.83 -29.27 13.49
N GLY A 52 11.77 -28.42 13.92
CA GLY A 52 11.44 -27.16 14.58
C GLY A 52 10.57 -26.25 13.72
N ARG A 53 10.84 -26.18 12.40
CA ARG A 53 10.03 -25.39 11.46
C ARG A 53 8.60 -25.93 11.31
N ASN A 54 8.46 -27.24 11.18
CA ASN A 54 7.16 -27.88 10.92
C ASN A 54 6.30 -27.99 12.18
N LEU A 55 6.89 -28.22 13.36
CA LEU A 55 6.14 -28.20 14.62
C LEU A 55 5.65 -26.80 14.97
N GLU A 56 6.42 -25.74 14.67
CA GLU A 56 5.96 -24.35 14.86
C GLU A 56 4.77 -23.97 13.94
N SER A 57 4.62 -24.63 12.79
CA SER A 57 3.54 -24.37 11.84
C SER A 57 2.29 -25.23 12.09
N LEU A 58 2.37 -26.27 12.93
CA LEU A 58 1.28 -27.18 13.25
C LEU A 58 0.33 -26.59 14.31
N PRO A 59 -1.00 -26.51 14.04
CA PRO A 59 -1.96 -26.12 15.06
C PRO A 59 -2.02 -27.17 16.21
N PRO A 60 -2.24 -26.75 17.48
CA PRO A 60 -2.25 -27.65 18.64
C PRO A 60 -3.26 -28.80 18.58
N PHE A 61 -4.33 -28.64 17.80
CA PHE A 61 -5.40 -29.63 17.63
C PHE A 61 -5.22 -30.52 16.38
N TRP A 62 -4.11 -30.36 15.65
CA TRP A 62 -3.71 -31.17 14.49
C TRP A 62 -2.48 -32.05 14.76
N VAL A 63 -1.98 -32.02 16.00
CA VAL A 63 -0.92 -32.93 16.42
C VAL A 63 -1.52 -34.32 16.57
N GLU A 64 -1.20 -35.21 15.64
CA GLU A 64 -1.55 -36.63 15.76
C GLU A 64 -0.81 -37.25 16.96
N ALA A 65 -1.42 -38.25 17.61
CA ALA A 65 -0.91 -38.80 18.86
C ALA A 65 0.50 -39.41 18.72
N ASP A 66 0.82 -39.92 17.54
CA ASP A 66 2.13 -40.45 17.17
C ASP A 66 3.18 -39.34 16.96
N ILE A 67 2.81 -38.19 16.41
CA ILE A 67 3.68 -37.00 16.30
C ILE A 67 4.02 -36.46 17.69
N GLU A 68 3.02 -36.38 18.59
CA GLU A 68 3.22 -35.98 19.98
C GLU A 68 4.13 -36.97 20.72
N GLU A 69 3.96 -38.28 20.48
CA GLU A 69 4.79 -39.32 21.09
C GLU A 69 6.22 -39.33 20.57
N SER A 70 6.43 -39.20 19.25
CA SER A 70 7.77 -39.06 18.68
C SER A 70 8.46 -37.77 19.14
N SER A 71 7.74 -36.65 19.23
CA SER A 71 8.28 -35.39 19.76
C SER A 71 8.70 -35.51 21.22
N ARG A 72 7.90 -36.20 22.04
CA ARG A 72 8.22 -36.49 23.45
C ARG A 72 9.47 -37.33 23.59
N ARG A 73 9.61 -38.42 22.82
CA ARG A 73 10.79 -39.30 22.85
C ARG A 73 12.05 -38.52 22.52
N LEU A 74 12.03 -37.75 21.43
CA LEU A 74 13.19 -36.94 21.01
C LEU A 74 13.53 -35.86 22.03
N LEU A 75 12.54 -35.16 22.57
CA LEU A 75 12.73 -34.15 23.61
C LEU A 75 13.38 -34.73 24.86
N HIS A 76 12.98 -35.94 25.27
CA HIS A 76 13.58 -36.62 26.42
C HIS A 76 15.05 -36.93 26.22
N VAL A 77 15.42 -37.48 25.05
CA VAL A 77 16.83 -37.75 24.72
C VAL A 77 17.66 -36.48 24.77
N LEU A 78 17.15 -35.37 24.22
CA LEU A 78 17.83 -34.07 24.22
C LEU A 78 18.06 -33.52 25.64
N ILE A 79 17.08 -33.68 26.53
CA ILE A 79 17.18 -33.28 27.93
C ILE A 79 18.21 -34.16 28.67
N ASP A 80 18.21 -35.47 28.44
CA ASP A 80 19.10 -36.41 29.14
C ASP A 80 20.57 -36.32 28.68
N ILE A 81 20.83 -35.90 27.45
CA ILE A 81 22.18 -35.51 27.01
C ILE A 81 22.68 -34.31 27.83
N SER A 82 21.76 -33.41 28.18
CA SER A 82 22.08 -32.11 28.75
C SER A 82 22.09 -32.09 30.27
N LEU A 83 21.47 -33.06 30.94
CA LEU A 83 21.29 -33.10 32.39
C LEU A 83 21.65 -34.48 32.95
N PRO A 84 22.18 -34.56 34.19
CA PRO A 84 22.47 -35.84 34.83
C PRO A 84 21.20 -36.71 34.98
N PRO A 85 21.34 -38.05 35.06
CA PRO A 85 20.22 -38.97 35.21
C PRO A 85 19.43 -38.70 36.50
N LYS A 86 18.13 -39.00 36.48
CA LYS A 86 17.20 -38.74 37.59
C LYS A 86 17.72 -39.34 38.90
N THR A 87 17.88 -38.53 39.94
CA THR A 87 17.80 -39.01 41.32
C THR A 87 16.31 -39.24 41.66
N PRO A 88 15.95 -40.31 42.38
CA PRO A 88 14.55 -40.71 42.58
C PRO A 88 13.72 -39.69 43.39
N GLU A 89 14.34 -38.70 44.01
CA GLU A 89 13.64 -37.67 44.79
C GLU A 89 13.67 -36.32 44.06
N THR A 90 12.48 -35.85 43.66
CA THR A 90 12.12 -34.46 43.32
C THR A 90 12.70 -33.79 42.05
N SER A 91 12.22 -34.18 40.87
CA SER A 91 12.01 -33.18 39.79
C SER A 91 10.95 -33.64 38.77
N GLY A 92 9.95 -32.78 38.51
CA GLY A 92 8.98 -32.99 37.43
C GLY A 92 9.61 -32.75 36.05
N GLN A 93 9.02 -33.32 34.98
CA GLN A 93 9.50 -33.13 33.60
C GLN A 93 9.66 -31.65 33.24
N ASP A 94 8.74 -30.79 33.70
CA ASP A 94 8.72 -29.34 33.45
C ASP A 94 9.89 -28.61 34.09
N GLN A 95 10.35 -29.07 35.26
CA GLN A 95 11.51 -28.51 35.95
C GLN A 95 12.80 -28.86 35.22
N ARG A 96 12.94 -30.11 34.75
CA ARG A 96 14.09 -30.52 33.93
C ARG A 96 14.11 -29.81 32.58
N PHE A 97 12.96 -29.61 31.94
CA PHE A 97 12.88 -28.84 30.70
C PHE A 97 13.31 -27.37 30.91
N THR A 98 12.91 -26.76 32.02
CA THR A 98 13.33 -25.40 32.37
C THR A 98 14.84 -25.29 32.61
N GLN A 99 15.43 -26.25 33.33
CA GLN A 99 16.89 -26.35 33.54
C GLN A 99 17.62 -26.55 32.20
N PHE A 100 17.06 -27.37 31.32
CA PHE A 100 17.59 -27.58 29.97
C PHE A 100 17.60 -26.27 29.16
N LEU A 101 16.51 -25.49 29.16
CA LEU A 101 16.47 -24.19 28.48
C LEU A 101 17.46 -23.18 29.06
N GLN A 102 17.69 -23.19 30.38
CA GLN A 102 18.71 -22.34 31.00
C GLN A 102 20.12 -22.67 30.51
N ILE A 103 20.46 -23.96 30.39
CA ILE A 103 21.75 -24.41 29.83
C ILE A 103 21.88 -23.98 28.37
N LEU A 104 20.80 -24.10 27.59
CA LEU A 104 20.77 -23.70 26.19
C LEU A 104 20.89 -22.17 25.99
N GLY A 105 20.46 -21.37 26.98
CA GLY A 105 20.40 -19.90 26.90
C GLY A 105 21.59 -19.12 27.50
N GLN A 106 22.36 -19.69 28.44
CA GLN A 106 23.42 -18.94 29.16
C GLN A 106 24.76 -18.84 28.38
N SER A 107 25.14 -19.85 27.60
CA SER A 107 26.38 -19.88 26.81
C SER A 107 26.44 -21.14 25.94
N ASP A 108 26.63 -21.00 24.63
CA ASP A 108 26.72 -22.14 23.71
C ASP A 108 27.88 -23.09 24.09
N GLN A 109 28.89 -22.64 24.83
CA GLN A 109 30.07 -23.46 25.20
C GLN A 109 29.71 -24.63 26.12
N GLY A 110 28.78 -24.45 27.06
CA GLY A 110 28.36 -25.52 27.97
C GLY A 110 27.61 -26.63 27.24
N MET A 111 26.68 -26.23 26.36
CA MET A 111 25.93 -27.16 25.52
C MET A 111 26.84 -27.86 24.49
N LYS A 112 27.77 -27.11 23.87
CA LYS A 112 28.77 -27.67 22.94
C LYS A 112 29.61 -28.77 23.58
N ARG A 113 30.05 -28.59 24.83
CA ARG A 113 30.85 -29.59 25.54
C ARG A 113 30.08 -30.89 25.77
N LYS A 114 28.84 -30.79 26.27
CA LYS A 114 27.98 -31.97 26.51
C LYS A 114 27.62 -32.73 25.23
N LEU A 115 27.32 -31.99 24.15
CA LEU A 115 27.09 -32.59 22.84
C LEU A 115 28.36 -33.24 22.28
N ALA A 116 29.53 -32.60 22.41
CA ALA A 116 30.79 -33.20 21.99
C ALA A 116 31.10 -34.50 22.77
N GLU A 117 30.91 -34.51 24.09
CA GLU A 117 31.05 -35.71 24.92
C GLU A 117 30.11 -36.84 24.45
N PHE A 118 28.83 -36.53 24.24
CA PHE A 118 27.85 -37.51 23.74
C PHE A 118 28.19 -38.07 22.35
N PHE A 119 28.62 -37.21 21.43
CA PHE A 119 28.94 -37.62 20.06
C PHE A 119 30.28 -38.33 19.91
N CYS A 120 31.22 -38.10 20.84
CA CYS A 120 32.54 -38.73 20.84
C CYS A 120 32.66 -39.96 21.75
N ASP A 121 31.67 -40.25 22.59
CA ASP A 121 31.67 -41.43 23.47
C ASP A 121 31.36 -42.73 22.70
N PRO A 122 32.31 -43.68 22.56
CA PRO A 122 32.06 -44.93 21.83
C PRO A 122 30.94 -45.78 22.45
N ALA A 123 30.73 -45.71 23.78
CA ALA A 123 29.74 -46.50 24.49
C ALA A 123 28.29 -46.09 24.17
N ARG A 124 28.09 -44.89 23.61
CA ARG A 124 26.76 -44.33 23.27
C ARG A 124 26.39 -44.47 21.80
N HIS A 125 27.02 -45.41 21.08
CA HIS A 125 26.76 -45.63 19.66
C HIS A 125 25.28 -45.89 19.37
N ASP A 126 24.64 -46.75 20.17
CA ASP A 126 23.23 -47.11 19.95
C ASP A 126 22.29 -45.95 20.29
N GLU A 127 22.56 -45.18 21.35
CA GLU A 127 21.81 -43.96 21.69
C GLU A 127 21.83 -42.92 20.54
N ARG A 128 22.99 -42.72 19.90
CA ARG A 128 23.11 -41.83 18.74
C ARG A 128 22.32 -42.31 17.53
N LYS A 129 22.35 -43.63 17.28
CA LYS A 129 21.63 -44.24 16.16
C LYS A 129 20.12 -44.09 16.36
N THR A 130 19.62 -44.37 17.57
CA THR A 130 18.21 -44.18 17.93
C THR A 130 17.78 -42.73 17.81
N MET A 131 18.57 -41.78 18.32
CA MET A 131 18.27 -40.34 18.18
C MET A 131 18.18 -39.91 16.71
N HIS A 132 19.05 -40.45 15.85
CA HIS A 132 19.02 -40.19 14.42
C HIS A 132 17.78 -40.76 13.73
N GLU A 133 17.42 -42.00 14.06
CA GLU A 133 16.22 -42.66 13.57
C GLU A 133 14.94 -41.95 14.02
N ASP A 134 14.86 -41.51 15.28
CA ASP A 134 13.73 -40.76 15.83
C ASP A 134 13.58 -39.38 15.15
N CYS A 135 14.69 -38.68 14.87
CA CYS A 135 14.68 -37.45 14.09
C CYS A 135 14.11 -37.69 12.68
N ARG A 136 14.58 -38.75 11.99
CA ARG A 136 14.14 -39.06 10.64
C ARG A 136 12.68 -39.50 10.55
N ASP A 137 12.24 -40.38 11.47
CA ASP A 137 10.83 -40.81 11.57
C ASP A 137 9.91 -39.61 11.80
N LEU A 138 10.30 -38.67 12.67
CA LEU A 138 9.51 -37.47 12.92
C LEU A 138 9.47 -36.54 11.68
N VAL A 139 10.57 -36.37 10.96
CA VAL A 139 10.59 -35.63 9.68
C VAL A 139 9.65 -36.26 8.66
N ASP A 140 9.68 -37.58 8.51
CA ASP A 140 8.84 -38.32 7.56
C ASP A 140 7.35 -38.19 7.90
N ARG A 141 6.99 -38.32 9.18
CA ARG A 141 5.61 -38.12 9.65
C ARG A 141 5.10 -36.71 9.40
N LEU A 142 5.92 -35.70 9.72
CA LEU A 142 5.59 -34.30 9.48
C LEU A 142 5.41 -33.99 7.99
N SER A 143 6.16 -34.68 7.12
CA SER A 143 6.06 -34.54 5.66
C SER A 143 4.82 -35.23 5.07
N LEU A 144 4.37 -36.35 5.66
CA LEU A 144 3.16 -37.07 5.24
C LEU A 144 1.86 -36.32 5.54
N VAL A 145 1.84 -35.49 6.59
CA VAL A 145 0.71 -34.59 6.91
C VAL A 145 0.50 -33.56 5.79
N GLU A 146 1.58 -33.01 5.22
CA GLU A 146 1.49 -32.07 4.09
C GLU A 146 0.92 -32.72 2.81
N ALA A 147 1.08 -34.03 2.64
CA ALA A 147 0.71 -34.74 1.41
C ALA A 147 -0.75 -35.25 1.34
N ARG A 148 -1.48 -35.33 2.47
CA ARG A 148 -2.81 -35.99 2.56
C ARG A 148 -4.04 -35.06 2.46
N GLU A 149 -3.88 -33.76 2.25
CA GLU A 149 -4.94 -32.79 2.59
C GLU A 149 -6.12 -32.69 1.60
N THR A 150 -7.19 -33.45 1.86
CA THR A 150 -8.55 -32.87 1.78
C THR A 150 -8.78 -32.12 3.09
N ILE A 151 -8.72 -30.78 3.06
CA ILE A 151 -8.85 -29.96 4.26
C ILE A 151 -10.24 -30.15 4.90
N MET A 152 -10.29 -30.90 6.02
CA MET A 152 -11.50 -31.15 6.81
C MET A 152 -11.78 -29.97 7.75
N ILE A 153 -12.92 -29.30 7.58
CA ILE A 153 -13.39 -28.25 8.50
C ILE A 153 -14.14 -28.93 9.66
N PRO A 154 -13.84 -28.63 10.93
CA PRO A 154 -14.53 -29.22 12.07
C PRO A 154 -16.06 -29.01 12.03
N SER A 155 -16.82 -30.03 12.43
CA SER A 155 -18.30 -30.04 12.34
C SER A 155 -18.99 -28.89 13.08
N TYR A 156 -18.43 -28.43 14.21
CA TYR A 156 -18.99 -27.33 15.00
C TYR A 156 -19.03 -25.98 14.27
N ILE A 157 -18.16 -25.74 13.29
CA ILE A 157 -18.19 -24.51 12.48
C ILE A 157 -19.49 -24.41 11.67
N TYR A 158 -20.04 -25.55 11.24
CA TYR A 158 -21.30 -25.59 10.49
C TYR A 158 -22.54 -25.38 11.39
N HIS A 159 -22.41 -25.57 12.71
CA HIS A 159 -23.50 -25.39 13.67
C HIS A 159 -23.66 -23.93 14.15
N ASP A 160 -22.58 -23.15 14.07
CA ASP A 160 -22.53 -21.75 14.52
C ASP A 160 -22.75 -20.77 13.35
N SER A 161 -23.61 -21.17 12.41
CA SER A 161 -23.86 -20.49 11.14
C SER A 161 -24.72 -19.23 11.32
N PRO A 162 -24.47 -18.15 10.55
CA PRO A 162 -25.44 -17.09 10.40
C PRO A 162 -26.82 -17.63 10.01
N MET A 163 -27.88 -17.08 10.60
CA MET A 163 -29.27 -17.43 10.28
C MET A 163 -29.50 -17.24 8.78
N ASN A 164 -30.17 -18.22 8.16
CA ASN A 164 -30.50 -18.12 6.74
C ASN A 164 -31.65 -17.15 6.52
N LEU A 165 -31.34 -15.90 6.19
CA LEU A 165 -32.33 -14.85 5.89
C LEU A 165 -32.81 -14.85 4.42
N SER A 166 -32.27 -15.72 3.57
CA SER A 166 -32.62 -15.77 2.14
C SER A 166 -34.13 -15.91 1.85
N PRO A 167 -34.93 -16.64 2.65
CA PRO A 167 -36.38 -16.72 2.45
C PRO A 167 -37.13 -15.41 2.70
N PHE A 168 -36.45 -14.35 3.16
CA PHE A 168 -37.08 -13.08 3.55
C PHE A 168 -36.84 -11.94 2.57
N PHE A 169 -35.93 -12.10 1.62
CA PHE A 169 -35.51 -11.01 0.74
C PHE A 169 -36.31 -10.92 -0.57
N ASN A 170 -36.94 -12.02 -1.02
CA ASN A 170 -37.61 -12.12 -2.33
C ASN A 170 -39.07 -11.65 -2.39
N ASP A 171 -39.57 -10.93 -1.38
CA ASP A 171 -40.99 -10.61 -1.24
C ASP A 171 -41.26 -9.09 -1.16
N GLY A 172 -40.63 -8.30 -2.04
CA GLY A 172 -40.90 -6.86 -2.18
C GLY A 172 -40.14 -5.94 -1.21
N LEU A 173 -39.13 -6.45 -0.50
CA LEU A 173 -38.24 -5.64 0.34
C LEU A 173 -37.44 -4.64 -0.50
N TYR A 174 -36.83 -5.10 -1.60
CA TYR A 174 -36.08 -4.26 -2.54
C TYR A 174 -36.94 -3.12 -3.10
N ASP A 175 -38.17 -3.42 -3.52
CA ASP A 175 -39.11 -2.41 -4.02
C ASP A 175 -39.50 -1.42 -2.92
N SER A 176 -39.79 -1.89 -1.71
CA SER A 176 -40.11 -1.05 -0.55
C SER A 176 -38.96 -0.10 -0.18
N LEU A 177 -37.72 -0.60 -0.27
CA LEU A 177 -36.51 0.19 -0.07
C LEU A 177 -36.32 1.22 -1.18
N ARG A 178 -36.49 0.82 -2.45
CA ARG A 178 -36.41 1.74 -3.59
C ARG A 178 -37.41 2.88 -3.44
N ASP A 179 -38.66 2.56 -3.09
CA ASP A 179 -39.72 3.54 -2.91
C ASP A 179 -39.40 4.50 -1.75
N PHE A 180 -38.97 3.96 -0.61
CA PHE A 180 -38.52 4.76 0.53
C PHE A 180 -37.39 5.74 0.17
N CYS A 181 -36.43 5.29 -0.63
CA CYS A 181 -35.25 6.07 -0.99
C CYS A 181 -35.44 7.01 -2.17
N THR A 182 -36.55 6.90 -2.90
CA THR A 182 -36.79 7.75 -4.07
C THR A 182 -37.02 9.19 -3.63
N CYS A 183 -36.17 10.11 -4.10
CA CYS A 183 -36.25 11.53 -3.76
C CYS A 183 -37.60 12.14 -4.15
N CYS A 184 -38.15 12.96 -3.27
CA CYS A 184 -39.29 13.82 -3.53
C CYS A 184 -38.80 15.28 -3.56
N PRO A 185 -38.56 15.85 -4.77
CA PRO A 185 -37.96 17.19 -4.91
C PRO A 185 -38.75 18.29 -4.21
N GLU A 186 -40.07 18.15 -4.11
CA GLU A 186 -40.98 19.07 -3.41
C GLU A 186 -40.63 19.26 -1.93
N MET A 187 -39.94 18.30 -1.32
CA MET A 187 -39.48 18.36 0.07
C MET A 187 -38.14 19.10 0.25
N HIS A 188 -37.50 19.58 -0.84
CA HIS A 188 -36.13 20.11 -0.84
C HIS A 188 -35.99 21.63 -1.14
N SER A 189 -37.04 22.45 -1.00
CA SER A 189 -37.12 23.93 -1.22
C SER A 189 -37.29 24.42 -2.68
N GLU A 190 -37.73 25.69 -2.87
CA GLU A 190 -38.42 26.26 -4.07
C GLU A 190 -37.68 26.18 -5.43
N GLN A 191 -36.38 25.86 -5.49
CA GLN A 191 -35.64 25.67 -6.76
C GLN A 191 -35.72 24.24 -7.32
N ALA A 192 -36.55 23.36 -6.73
CA ALA A 192 -36.57 21.93 -7.01
C ALA A 192 -37.36 21.48 -8.26
N ALA A 193 -38.09 22.39 -8.93
CA ALA A 193 -39.03 22.06 -10.01
C ALA A 193 -38.38 21.51 -11.30
N GLU A 194 -37.06 21.64 -11.47
CA GLU A 194 -36.32 21.15 -12.64
C GLU A 194 -35.58 19.81 -12.42
N LEU A 195 -35.66 19.19 -11.24
CA LEU A 195 -34.87 18.01 -10.88
C LEU A 195 -35.65 16.69 -11.07
N VAL A 196 -35.06 15.78 -11.85
CA VAL A 196 -35.53 14.39 -12.00
C VAL A 196 -35.55 13.68 -10.64
N SER A 197 -36.66 13.01 -10.31
CA SER A 197 -36.81 12.16 -9.12
C SER A 197 -35.84 10.96 -9.16
N LYS A 198 -34.60 11.15 -8.72
CA LYS A 198 -33.60 10.09 -8.57
C LYS A 198 -33.59 9.54 -7.15
N PRO A 199 -33.34 8.25 -6.93
CA PRO A 199 -33.15 7.71 -5.58
C PRO A 199 -31.93 8.30 -4.87
N HIS A 200 -32.07 8.47 -3.57
CA HIS A 200 -30.98 8.83 -2.67
C HIS A 200 -29.88 7.77 -2.69
N PRO A 201 -28.59 8.16 -2.65
CA PRO A 201 -27.49 7.22 -2.49
C PRO A 201 -27.74 6.27 -1.31
N SER A 202 -27.68 4.97 -1.59
CA SER A 202 -28.11 3.91 -0.68
C SER A 202 -27.06 2.80 -0.60
N ARG A 203 -26.70 2.38 0.61
CA ARG A 203 -25.70 1.32 0.82
C ARG A 203 -26.11 0.32 1.91
N LEU A 204 -25.98 -0.97 1.63
CA LEU A 204 -26.26 -2.08 2.55
C LEU A 204 -25.00 -2.50 3.31
N CYS A 205 -25.06 -2.58 4.63
CA CYS A 205 -23.96 -3.07 5.47
C CYS A 205 -23.73 -4.57 5.26
N LEU A 206 -22.48 -4.97 5.03
CA LEU A 206 -22.06 -6.36 4.82
C LEU A 206 -21.54 -7.03 6.10
N ALA A 207 -21.51 -6.31 7.22
CA ALA A 207 -21.12 -6.86 8.52
C ALA A 207 -22.26 -7.68 9.13
N TYR A 208 -21.95 -8.89 9.59
CA TYR A 208 -22.86 -9.77 10.32
C TYR A 208 -22.58 -9.67 11.83
N SER A 209 -23.60 -9.36 12.63
CA SER A 209 -23.56 -9.42 14.09
C SER A 209 -24.34 -10.64 14.59
N SER A 210 -23.69 -11.48 15.39
CA SER A 210 -24.31 -12.67 16.00
C SER A 210 -25.42 -12.32 17.01
N ALA A 211 -25.39 -11.09 17.56
CA ALA A 211 -26.35 -10.58 18.53
C ALA A 211 -27.67 -10.07 17.93
N GLU A 212 -27.71 -9.79 16.62
CA GLU A 212 -28.82 -9.07 15.96
C GLU A 212 -29.34 -9.82 14.72
N LYS A 213 -29.71 -11.10 14.93
CA LYS A 213 -29.90 -12.11 13.88
C LYS A 213 -30.96 -11.79 12.81
N GLU A 214 -31.83 -10.81 13.01
CA GLU A 214 -32.97 -10.49 12.13
C GLU A 214 -32.99 -9.02 11.65
N SER A 215 -31.86 -8.32 11.74
CA SER A 215 -31.79 -6.92 11.34
C SER A 215 -30.78 -6.64 10.24
N LEU A 216 -31.18 -5.77 9.32
CA LEU A 216 -30.37 -5.22 8.25
C LEU A 216 -30.01 -3.77 8.59
N ILE A 217 -28.81 -3.35 8.20
CA ILE A 217 -28.36 -1.97 8.41
C ILE A 217 -28.08 -1.33 7.06
N PHE A 218 -28.69 -0.19 6.81
CA PHE A 218 -28.54 0.61 5.60
C PHE A 218 -28.00 2.00 5.94
N LEU A 219 -27.24 2.56 5.00
CA LEU A 219 -26.84 3.96 4.99
C LEU A 219 -27.49 4.66 3.81
N PHE A 220 -28.18 5.76 4.10
CA PHE A 220 -28.78 6.62 3.09
C PHE A 220 -28.21 8.03 3.16
N SER A 221 -28.06 8.70 2.02
CA SER A 221 -27.53 10.07 1.99
C SER A 221 -28.36 11.01 1.14
N SER A 222 -28.27 12.30 1.45
CA SER A 222 -28.62 13.37 0.51
C SER A 222 -27.81 13.23 -0.80
N SER A 223 -28.34 13.70 -1.93
CA SER A 223 -27.66 13.58 -3.24
C SER A 223 -26.29 14.27 -3.34
N ASN A 224 -25.96 15.16 -2.41
CA ASN A 224 -24.67 15.85 -2.30
C ASN A 224 -23.80 15.37 -1.13
N PHE A 225 -24.13 14.23 -0.51
CA PHE A 225 -23.38 13.60 0.58
C PHE A 225 -23.19 14.46 1.85
N LYS A 226 -24.06 15.45 2.09
CA LYS A 226 -23.96 16.35 3.26
C LYS A 226 -24.12 15.65 4.61
N TYR A 227 -24.77 14.49 4.66
CA TYR A 227 -24.83 13.62 5.84
C TYR A 227 -25.25 12.20 5.43
N TRP A 228 -24.89 11.23 6.26
CA TRP A 228 -25.32 9.84 6.14
C TRP A 228 -26.25 9.49 7.29
N GLN A 229 -27.35 8.84 6.94
CA GLN A 229 -28.39 8.41 7.85
C GLN A 229 -28.35 6.88 7.95
N GLU A 230 -28.03 6.37 9.13
CA GLU A 230 -28.12 4.94 9.43
C GLU A 230 -29.57 4.55 9.71
N VAL A 231 -30.02 3.48 9.07
CA VAL A 231 -31.37 2.93 9.21
C VAL A 231 -31.26 1.44 9.44
N ARG A 232 -31.85 0.98 10.54
CA ARG A 232 -31.99 -0.44 10.82
C ARG A 232 -33.37 -0.92 10.40
N ILE A 233 -33.41 -2.03 9.69
CA ILE A 233 -34.64 -2.71 9.30
C ILE A 233 -34.67 -4.08 9.95
N THR A 234 -35.60 -4.28 10.88
CA THR A 234 -35.88 -5.60 11.46
C THR A 234 -36.90 -6.32 10.60
N ILE A 235 -36.62 -7.56 10.26
CA ILE A 235 -37.51 -8.44 9.50
C ILE A 235 -38.27 -9.30 10.49
N THR A 236 -39.60 -9.27 10.47
CA THR A 236 -40.43 -10.04 11.42
C THR A 236 -41.52 -10.84 10.71
N HIS A 237 -41.85 -12.01 11.26
CA HIS A 237 -42.97 -12.84 10.81
C HIS A 237 -44.29 -12.58 11.54
N GLU A 238 -44.29 -11.84 12.64
CA GLU A 238 -45.43 -11.77 13.55
C GLU A 238 -46.59 -10.90 13.05
N THR A 239 -47.79 -11.46 13.20
CA THR A 239 -49.11 -10.92 12.86
C THR A 239 -49.82 -10.30 14.08
N VAL A 240 -49.11 -9.56 14.94
CA VAL A 240 -49.77 -8.91 16.09
C VAL A 240 -50.10 -7.44 15.77
N PRO A 241 -51.37 -7.03 15.88
CA PRO A 241 -51.79 -5.66 15.63
C PRO A 241 -51.38 -4.79 16.81
N SER A 242 -50.51 -3.81 16.58
CA SER A 242 -50.33 -2.73 17.54
C SER A 242 -50.01 -1.43 16.82
N GLU A 243 -50.91 -0.47 17.06
CA GLU A 243 -50.87 0.98 16.85
C GLU A 243 -50.50 1.50 15.45
N ALA A 244 -51.54 2.01 14.76
CA ALA A 244 -51.62 3.17 13.85
C ALA A 244 -50.36 3.62 13.07
N SER A 245 -49.48 2.72 12.68
CA SER A 245 -48.26 3.05 11.95
C SER A 245 -48.55 2.96 10.44
N ARG A 246 -48.51 4.09 9.75
CA ARG A 246 -48.68 4.15 8.29
C ARG A 246 -47.47 3.53 7.60
N VAL A 247 -47.72 2.85 6.48
CA VAL A 247 -46.67 2.36 5.58
C VAL A 247 -45.80 3.55 5.16
N VAL A 248 -44.49 3.33 5.11
CA VAL A 248 -43.54 4.30 4.57
C VAL A 248 -43.85 4.52 3.09
N HIS A 249 -44.10 5.77 2.71
CA HIS A 249 -44.39 6.15 1.33
C HIS A 249 -43.18 6.83 0.67
N ARG A 250 -43.25 6.96 -0.66
CA ARG A 250 -42.22 7.62 -1.48
C ARG A 250 -41.88 9.01 -0.95
N GLY A 251 -40.59 9.32 -0.83
CA GLY A 251 -40.11 10.63 -0.36
C GLY A 251 -40.08 10.82 1.15
N MET A 252 -40.54 9.83 1.95
CA MET A 252 -40.50 9.93 3.42
C MET A 252 -39.06 10.04 3.95
N LEU A 253 -38.08 9.45 3.27
CA LEU A 253 -36.67 9.65 3.60
C LEU A 253 -36.26 11.12 3.50
N CYS A 254 -36.75 11.88 2.51
CA CYS A 254 -36.43 13.30 2.36
C CYS A 254 -36.81 14.11 3.62
N GLY A 255 -37.96 13.81 4.23
CA GLY A 255 -38.39 14.42 5.49
C GLY A 255 -37.43 14.10 6.63
N TYR A 256 -37.05 12.83 6.81
CA TYR A 256 -36.06 12.45 7.83
C TYR A 256 -34.71 13.12 7.62
N LEU A 257 -34.26 13.19 6.36
CA LEU A 257 -33.00 13.82 5.99
C LEU A 257 -33.02 15.34 6.32
N VAL A 258 -34.13 16.04 6.05
CA VAL A 258 -34.27 17.50 6.27
C VAL A 258 -34.55 17.87 7.72
N GLU A 259 -35.50 17.20 8.38
CA GLU A 259 -36.03 17.60 9.69
C GLU A 259 -35.26 16.99 10.87
N GLN A 260 -34.63 15.82 10.68
CA GLN A 260 -33.97 15.05 11.75
C GLN A 260 -32.63 14.43 11.30
N PRO A 261 -31.66 15.25 10.83
CA PRO A 261 -30.38 14.71 10.41
C PRO A 261 -29.66 14.06 11.61
N ARG A 262 -29.14 12.84 11.42
CA ARG A 262 -28.37 12.06 12.41
C ARG A 262 -29.24 11.52 13.57
N VAL A 263 -30.45 11.06 13.27
CA VAL A 263 -31.30 10.31 14.22
C VAL A 263 -31.31 8.85 13.82
N TYR A 264 -31.03 7.92 14.73
CA TYR A 264 -31.13 6.50 14.41
C TYR A 264 -32.57 6.10 14.04
N ILE A 265 -32.78 5.60 12.82
CA ILE A 265 -34.11 5.20 12.35
C ILE A 265 -34.22 3.68 12.44
N SER A 266 -35.20 3.21 13.20
CA SER A 266 -35.57 1.80 13.22
C SER A 266 -36.87 1.59 12.47
N MET A 267 -36.89 0.61 11.57
CA MET A 267 -38.06 0.21 10.81
C MET A 267 -38.29 -1.28 10.92
N ARG A 268 -39.54 -1.68 10.71
CA ARG A 268 -39.95 -3.07 10.58
C ARG A 268 -40.48 -3.32 9.18
N PHE A 269 -39.97 -4.35 8.52
CA PHE A 269 -40.57 -4.84 7.30
C PHE A 269 -41.68 -5.84 7.64
N LYS A 270 -42.90 -5.61 7.15
CA LYS A 270 -44.04 -6.52 7.33
C LYS A 270 -44.63 -6.91 5.98
N ARG A 271 -45.17 -8.13 5.91
CA ARG A 271 -45.88 -8.67 4.74
C ARG A 271 -47.40 -8.46 4.81
N THR A 272 -47.95 -8.35 6.02
CA THR A 272 -49.40 -8.28 6.27
C THR A 272 -49.71 -7.16 7.27
N PRO A 273 -50.84 -6.42 7.13
CA PRO A 273 -51.86 -6.53 6.08
C PRO A 273 -51.48 -5.86 4.74
N GLN A 274 -50.47 -4.98 4.71
CA GLN A 274 -49.89 -4.38 3.50
C GLN A 274 -48.37 -4.58 3.53
N ILE A 275 -47.78 -5.02 2.41
CA ILE A 275 -46.32 -5.16 2.27
C ILE A 275 -45.68 -3.78 2.34
N GLY A 276 -44.70 -3.61 3.21
CA GLY A 276 -43.95 -2.36 3.28
C GLY A 276 -43.11 -2.19 4.54
N LEU A 277 -42.43 -1.04 4.60
CA LEU A 277 -41.66 -0.61 5.75
C LEU A 277 -42.57 0.19 6.70
N TYR A 278 -42.41 -0.04 8.00
CA TYR A 278 -43.15 0.63 9.06
C TYR A 278 -42.16 1.25 10.06
N PRO A 279 -42.23 2.56 10.37
CA PRO A 279 -41.34 3.17 11.33
C PRO A 279 -41.63 2.66 12.74
N LEU A 280 -40.59 2.35 13.52
CA LEU A 280 -40.71 1.97 14.92
C LEU A 280 -40.43 3.17 15.83
N ARG A 281 -41.36 3.51 16.72
CA ARG A 281 -41.10 4.44 17.83
C ARG A 281 -40.29 3.72 18.89
N CYS A 282 -38.98 3.69 18.75
CA CYS A 282 -38.07 3.18 19.77
C CYS A 282 -37.32 4.34 20.41
N ASN A 283 -37.06 4.25 21.73
CA ASN A 283 -36.00 5.05 22.35
C ASN A 283 -34.70 4.69 21.62
N PRO A 284 -34.04 5.62 20.92
CA PRO A 284 -32.92 5.27 20.07
C PRO A 284 -31.77 4.78 20.97
N PRO A 285 -31.18 3.59 20.72
CA PRO A 285 -29.81 3.38 21.16
C PRO A 285 -28.94 4.48 20.52
N GLU A 286 -27.89 4.92 21.21
CA GLU A 286 -26.94 5.89 20.68
C GLU A 286 -26.44 5.45 19.29
N LEU A 287 -26.21 6.40 18.38
CA LEU A 287 -25.65 6.11 17.05
C LEU A 287 -24.40 5.24 17.21
N GLN A 288 -24.38 4.07 16.57
CA GLN A 288 -23.22 3.18 16.61
C GLN A 288 -21.96 3.84 16.03
N SER A 289 -22.12 4.81 15.11
CA SER A 289 -21.01 5.51 14.47
C SER A 289 -21.44 6.87 13.89
N ALA A 290 -20.67 7.92 14.13
CA ALA A 290 -20.84 9.21 13.47
C ALA A 290 -20.11 9.22 12.11
N TYR A 291 -20.84 9.05 11.01
CA TYR A 291 -20.29 9.06 9.66
C TYR A 291 -19.98 10.48 9.17
N LEU A 292 -18.81 10.65 8.54
CA LEU A 292 -18.41 11.95 7.97
C LEU A 292 -19.20 12.27 6.69
N PRO A 293 -19.43 13.56 6.38
CA PRO A 293 -20.19 14.02 5.21
C PRO A 293 -19.36 13.94 3.91
N VAL A 294 -18.96 12.72 3.55
CA VAL A 294 -18.14 12.40 2.37
C VAL A 294 -18.70 11.18 1.66
N GLU A 295 -18.34 10.98 0.40
CA GLU A 295 -18.80 9.81 -0.38
C GLU A 295 -18.31 8.46 0.19
N GLY A 296 -17.23 8.44 0.97
CA GLY A 296 -16.58 7.21 1.46
C GLY A 296 -15.47 6.72 0.53
N GLU A 297 -14.81 5.61 0.88
CA GLU A 297 -13.69 5.05 0.11
C GLU A 297 -14.10 3.71 -0.53
N ARG A 298 -13.96 3.58 -1.85
CA ARG A 298 -14.20 2.31 -2.57
C ARG A 298 -13.21 1.25 -2.11
N LEU A 299 -13.62 -0.02 -2.11
CA LEU A 299 -12.72 -1.11 -1.78
C LEU A 299 -11.50 -1.14 -2.72
N SER A 300 -11.66 -0.76 -3.99
CA SER A 300 -10.53 -0.61 -4.93
C SER A 300 -9.50 0.42 -4.46
N MET A 301 -9.95 1.57 -3.95
CA MET A 301 -9.10 2.59 -3.34
C MET A 301 -8.55 2.15 -1.99
N VAL A 302 -9.33 1.39 -1.21
CA VAL A 302 -8.91 0.87 0.08
C VAL A 302 -7.73 -0.10 -0.07
N LEU A 303 -7.81 -1.03 -1.02
CA LEU A 303 -6.73 -1.98 -1.29
C LEU A 303 -5.43 -1.29 -1.75
N GLN A 304 -5.55 -0.10 -2.36
CA GLN A 304 -4.41 0.73 -2.80
C GLN A 304 -3.84 1.60 -1.68
N LYS A 305 -4.70 2.31 -0.94
CA LYS A 305 -4.32 3.34 0.04
C LYS A 305 -4.04 2.80 1.44
N TYR A 306 -4.60 1.65 1.81
CA TYR A 306 -4.56 1.12 3.18
C TYR A 306 -3.80 -0.21 3.24
N GLN A 307 -3.13 -0.46 4.36
CA GLN A 307 -2.45 -1.72 4.59
C GLN A 307 -3.42 -2.67 5.29
N LEU A 308 -3.82 -3.74 4.61
CA LEU A 308 -4.63 -4.79 5.24
C LEU A 308 -3.70 -5.86 5.82
N SER A 309 -3.72 -5.99 7.14
CA SER A 309 -3.12 -7.15 7.82
C SER A 309 -3.77 -8.46 7.34
N PRO A 310 -3.08 -9.61 7.46
CA PRO A 310 -3.67 -10.94 7.20
C PRO A 310 -5.04 -11.13 7.88
N ARG A 311 -5.18 -10.64 9.11
CA ARG A 311 -6.44 -10.67 9.88
C ARG A 311 -7.54 -9.84 9.24
N GLN A 312 -7.24 -8.60 8.84
CA GLN A 312 -8.22 -7.73 8.16
C GLN A 312 -8.64 -8.31 6.80
N LYS A 313 -7.72 -8.92 6.05
CA LYS A 313 -8.04 -9.62 4.79
C LYS A 313 -9.04 -10.75 5.02
N VAL A 314 -8.76 -11.62 6.00
CA VAL A 314 -9.64 -12.75 6.35
C VAL A 314 -11.01 -12.25 6.81
N MET A 315 -11.05 -11.25 7.71
CA MET A 315 -12.31 -10.76 8.26
C MET A 315 -13.18 -10.07 7.19
N LEU A 316 -12.57 -9.25 6.34
CA LEU A 316 -13.26 -8.59 5.24
C LEU A 316 -13.82 -9.62 4.23
N ALA A 317 -12.99 -10.58 3.83
CA ALA A 317 -13.39 -11.68 2.95
C ALA A 317 -14.53 -12.52 3.55
N TYR A 318 -14.44 -12.88 4.83
CA TYR A 318 -15.45 -13.66 5.52
C TYR A 318 -16.80 -12.91 5.58
N ARG A 319 -16.79 -11.63 5.94
CA ARG A 319 -18.01 -10.80 6.02
C ARG A 319 -18.68 -10.66 4.65
N ILE A 320 -17.90 -10.35 3.61
CA ILE A 320 -18.39 -10.22 2.24
C ILE A 320 -18.97 -11.56 1.75
N ALA A 321 -18.25 -12.67 1.92
CA ALA A 321 -18.71 -13.99 1.49
C ALA A 321 -19.96 -14.45 2.27
N SER A 322 -20.04 -14.14 3.56
CA SER A 322 -21.22 -14.45 4.38
C SER A 322 -22.44 -13.65 3.92
N ALA A 323 -22.28 -12.35 3.70
CA ALA A 323 -23.35 -11.50 3.17
C ALA A 323 -23.80 -12.00 1.80
N TYR A 324 -22.86 -12.28 0.89
CA TYR A 324 -23.18 -12.83 -0.42
C TYR A 324 -23.96 -14.15 -0.34
N TRP A 325 -23.60 -15.05 0.59
CA TRP A 325 -24.38 -16.27 0.83
C TRP A 325 -25.79 -15.98 1.37
N GLN A 326 -25.95 -14.98 2.24
CA GLN A 326 -27.26 -14.58 2.76
C GLN A 326 -28.17 -14.09 1.65
N TYR A 327 -27.65 -13.21 0.78
CA TYR A 327 -28.43 -12.59 -0.29
C TYR A 327 -28.46 -13.40 -1.58
N TYR A 328 -27.73 -14.51 -1.72
CA TYR A 328 -27.43 -15.21 -2.99
C TYR A 328 -28.58 -15.35 -4.02
N ASP A 329 -29.82 -15.56 -3.54
CA ASP A 329 -31.01 -15.74 -4.37
C ASP A 329 -31.96 -14.52 -4.35
N SER A 330 -31.53 -13.35 -3.88
CA SER A 330 -32.36 -12.17 -3.66
C SER A 330 -32.19 -11.05 -4.69
N ASP A 331 -33.18 -10.16 -4.80
CA ASP A 331 -33.12 -8.99 -5.71
C ASP A 331 -31.96 -8.05 -5.35
N GLU A 332 -31.53 -8.01 -4.09
CA GLU A 332 -30.34 -7.27 -3.64
C GLU A 332 -29.04 -7.78 -4.31
N MET A 333 -29.02 -9.02 -4.81
CA MET A 333 -27.93 -9.58 -5.65
C MET A 333 -27.92 -9.08 -7.08
N CYS A 334 -28.92 -8.32 -7.53
CA CYS A 334 -28.87 -7.68 -8.85
C CYS A 334 -27.76 -6.61 -8.96
N SER A 335 -27.14 -6.24 -7.83
CA SER A 335 -25.95 -5.39 -7.79
C SER A 335 -24.71 -6.17 -8.26
N ASN A 336 -23.83 -5.56 -9.05
CA ASN A 336 -22.55 -6.18 -9.42
C ASN A 336 -21.58 -6.16 -8.23
N TRP A 337 -21.41 -7.28 -7.51
CA TRP A 337 -20.48 -7.38 -6.36
C TRP A 337 -19.03 -7.34 -6.83
N SER A 338 -18.37 -6.21 -6.60
CA SER A 338 -16.99 -5.97 -7.01
C SER A 338 -16.32 -4.97 -6.08
N ILE A 339 -15.00 -4.80 -6.21
CA ILE A 339 -14.27 -3.78 -5.46
C ILE A 339 -14.71 -2.33 -5.76
N GLU A 340 -15.49 -2.10 -6.82
CA GLU A 340 -16.03 -0.77 -7.17
C GLU A 340 -17.42 -0.50 -6.55
N SER A 341 -18.18 -1.55 -6.24
CA SER A 341 -19.51 -1.44 -5.62
C SER A 341 -19.49 -1.58 -4.10
N ILE A 342 -18.36 -2.01 -3.53
CA ILE A 342 -18.15 -2.12 -2.09
C ILE A 342 -17.38 -0.90 -1.57
N TRP A 343 -17.85 -0.32 -0.47
CA TRP A 343 -17.35 0.92 0.12
C TRP A 343 -17.09 0.76 1.62
N LEU A 344 -16.10 1.48 2.13
CA LEU A 344 -15.87 1.67 3.56
C LEU A 344 -16.13 3.15 3.90
N MET A 345 -16.77 3.37 5.05
CA MET A 345 -17.26 4.69 5.45
C MET A 345 -16.42 5.27 6.57
N PRO A 346 -15.81 6.46 6.40
CA PRO A 346 -15.04 7.07 7.45
C PRO A 346 -15.95 7.59 8.58
N THR A 347 -15.49 7.37 9.80
CA THR A 347 -16.18 7.75 11.04
C THR A 347 -15.32 8.74 11.82
N GLY A 348 -15.96 9.69 12.50
CA GLY A 348 -15.25 10.68 13.31
C GLY A 348 -15.98 12.02 13.41
N ILE A 349 -15.35 12.97 14.10
CA ILE A 349 -15.85 14.34 14.24
C ILE A 349 -15.20 15.20 13.13
N PRO A 350 -15.96 16.04 12.40
CA PRO A 350 -15.36 16.99 11.47
C PRO A 350 -14.32 17.86 12.19
N ASN A 351 -13.09 17.91 11.67
CA ASN A 351 -11.88 18.59 12.20
C ASN A 351 -10.95 17.78 13.13
N ASP A 352 -11.20 16.50 13.38
CA ASP A 352 -10.25 15.63 14.10
C ASP A 352 -10.07 14.27 13.39
N HIS A 353 -9.02 13.52 13.75
CA HIS A 353 -8.52 12.32 13.06
C HIS A 353 -9.60 11.36 12.53
N ALA A 354 -9.89 11.41 11.22
CA ALA A 354 -10.86 10.55 10.56
C ALA A 354 -10.36 9.09 10.51
N GLU A 355 -11.16 8.15 11.01
CA GLU A 355 -10.85 6.72 10.99
C GLU A 355 -11.65 6.01 9.91
N LEU A 356 -11.05 4.99 9.27
CA LEU A 356 -11.74 4.14 8.30
C LEU A 356 -11.95 2.73 8.86
N PRO A 357 -13.10 2.43 9.49
CA PRO A 357 -13.39 1.10 10.03
C PRO A 357 -13.47 0.05 8.92
N LEU A 358 -13.17 -1.22 9.25
CA LEU A 358 -13.28 -2.37 8.34
C LEU A 358 -14.75 -2.79 8.05
N ARG A 359 -15.69 -1.85 8.16
CA ARG A 359 -17.11 -2.08 7.93
C ARG A 359 -17.42 -1.79 6.46
N ALA A 360 -17.67 -2.84 5.71
CA ALA A 360 -17.94 -2.78 4.28
C ALA A 360 -19.44 -2.60 3.99
N PHE A 361 -19.74 -1.82 2.97
CA PHE A 361 -21.10 -1.53 2.51
C PHE A 361 -21.22 -1.72 1.00
N LEU A 362 -22.29 -2.34 0.52
CA LEU A 362 -22.59 -2.53 -0.89
C LEU A 362 -23.52 -1.42 -1.39
N THR A 363 -23.17 -0.75 -2.49
CA THR A 363 -24.05 0.23 -3.14
C THR A 363 -25.23 -0.46 -3.84
N LEU A 364 -26.43 0.07 -3.63
CA LEU A 364 -27.67 -0.42 -4.27
C LEU A 364 -28.06 0.48 -5.46
N PRO A 365 -28.15 -0.06 -6.69
CA PRO A 365 -28.37 0.71 -7.91
C PRO A 365 -29.87 0.98 -8.15
N PHE A 366 -30.51 1.75 -7.26
CA PHE A 366 -31.94 2.05 -7.37
C PHE A 366 -32.32 2.96 -8.57
N ASP A 367 -31.35 3.63 -9.20
CA ASP A 367 -31.52 4.65 -10.24
C ASP A 367 -31.57 4.11 -11.68
N SER A 368 -31.23 2.84 -11.88
CA SER A 368 -30.99 2.26 -13.19
C SER A 368 -32.29 1.67 -13.77
N SER A 369 -32.90 2.35 -14.74
CA SER A 369 -34.13 1.93 -15.43
C SER A 369 -33.98 0.71 -16.35
N GLY A 370 -32.83 0.03 -16.28
CA GLY A 370 -32.58 -1.25 -16.94
C GLY A 370 -31.91 -2.15 -15.93
N HIS A 371 -32.64 -3.15 -15.45
CA HIS A 371 -32.02 -4.23 -14.70
C HIS A 371 -30.96 -4.87 -15.61
N ASP A 372 -29.69 -4.66 -15.32
CA ASP A 372 -28.68 -5.58 -15.83
C ASP A 372 -28.78 -6.86 -15.00
N ARG A 373 -29.82 -7.66 -15.26
CA ARG A 373 -29.82 -9.11 -14.96
C ARG A 373 -28.76 -9.84 -15.81
N GLY A 374 -27.75 -9.14 -16.31
CA GLY A 374 -26.80 -9.60 -17.33
C GLY A 374 -25.87 -10.70 -16.88
N LEU A 375 -25.71 -10.93 -15.56
CA LEU A 375 -24.98 -12.09 -15.07
C LEU A 375 -25.81 -13.39 -15.12
N ASP A 376 -27.13 -13.31 -15.29
CA ASP A 376 -28.01 -14.49 -15.44
C ASP A 376 -28.43 -14.76 -16.89
N LYS A 377 -28.37 -13.74 -17.76
CA LYS A 377 -28.61 -13.89 -19.20
C LYS A 377 -27.34 -14.37 -19.91
N VAL A 378 -26.91 -15.59 -19.58
CA VAL A 378 -26.06 -16.36 -20.49
C VAL A 378 -26.99 -16.89 -21.59
N GLU A 379 -27.13 -16.13 -22.68
CA GLU A 379 -27.78 -16.60 -23.90
C GLU A 379 -27.01 -17.83 -24.43
N GLU A 380 -27.76 -18.87 -24.81
CA GLU A 380 -27.55 -20.09 -25.63
C GLU A 380 -26.13 -20.70 -25.91
N ASP A 381 -25.02 -19.99 -25.69
CA ASP A 381 -23.63 -20.41 -25.92
C ASP A 381 -23.00 -21.12 -24.70
N ASP A 382 -23.85 -21.76 -23.89
CA ASP A 382 -23.54 -22.36 -22.59
C ASP A 382 -22.51 -23.51 -22.69
N GLN A 383 -22.17 -24.00 -23.89
CA GLN A 383 -21.20 -25.09 -24.08
C GLN A 383 -19.75 -24.64 -23.94
N LEU A 384 -19.39 -23.43 -24.38
CA LEU A 384 -18.00 -22.96 -24.47
C LEU A 384 -17.48 -22.28 -23.20
N LEU A 385 -18.35 -21.95 -22.25
CA LEU A 385 -17.95 -21.39 -20.94
C LEU A 385 -17.29 -22.46 -20.06
N VAL A 386 -16.07 -22.19 -19.60
CA VAL A 386 -15.35 -23.10 -18.69
C VAL A 386 -15.95 -23.03 -17.28
N HIS A 387 -16.24 -21.83 -16.78
CA HIS A 387 -16.86 -21.62 -15.48
C HIS A 387 -18.38 -21.40 -15.61
N LYS A 388 -19.18 -22.33 -15.09
CA LYS A 388 -20.66 -22.32 -15.26
C LYS A 388 -21.43 -21.41 -14.30
N SER A 389 -20.74 -20.76 -13.35
CA SER A 389 -21.34 -19.80 -12.41
C SER A 389 -20.59 -18.47 -12.42
N PRO A 390 -20.93 -17.52 -13.31
CA PRO A 390 -20.26 -16.22 -13.41
C PRO A 390 -20.27 -15.43 -12.10
N ARG A 391 -21.35 -15.53 -11.31
CA ARG A 391 -21.47 -14.84 -10.02
C ARG A 391 -20.48 -15.38 -8.97
N ILE A 392 -20.27 -16.70 -8.92
CA ILE A 392 -19.29 -17.31 -8.00
C ILE A 392 -17.86 -17.02 -8.46
N LEU A 393 -17.62 -16.99 -9.77
CA LEU A 393 -16.33 -16.56 -10.32
C LEU A 393 -16.01 -15.11 -9.92
N ALA A 394 -16.97 -14.20 -10.04
CA ALA A 394 -16.82 -12.80 -9.61
C ALA A 394 -16.48 -12.71 -8.12
N MET A 395 -17.10 -13.55 -7.28
CA MET A 395 -16.74 -13.64 -5.86
C MET A 395 -15.32 -14.17 -5.65
N GLY A 396 -14.90 -15.19 -6.40
CA GLY A 396 -13.51 -15.68 -6.38
C GLY A 396 -12.50 -14.60 -6.74
N ILE A 397 -12.81 -13.76 -7.72
CA ILE A 397 -12.00 -12.60 -8.13
C ILE A 397 -11.94 -11.56 -7.00
N LEU A 398 -13.08 -11.20 -6.42
CA LEU A 398 -13.15 -10.25 -5.31
C LEU A 398 -12.29 -10.71 -4.11
N LEU A 399 -12.34 -12.02 -3.79
CA LEU A 399 -11.51 -12.61 -2.75
C LEU A 399 -10.01 -12.61 -3.11
N LEU A 400 -9.66 -12.85 -4.38
CA LEU A 400 -8.29 -12.73 -4.89
C LEU A 400 -7.76 -11.30 -4.74
N GLU A 401 -8.56 -10.30 -5.10
CA GLU A 401 -8.20 -8.88 -5.00
C GLU A 401 -7.92 -8.48 -3.54
N ILE A 402 -8.76 -8.93 -2.61
CA ILE A 402 -8.55 -8.74 -1.16
C ILE A 402 -7.27 -9.44 -0.70
N GLY A 403 -7.09 -10.73 -1.05
CA GLY A 403 -5.95 -11.54 -0.64
C GLY A 403 -4.61 -10.97 -1.11
N LEU A 404 -4.55 -10.55 -2.37
CA LEU A 404 -3.36 -9.94 -2.99
C LEU A 404 -3.20 -8.46 -2.68
N SER A 405 -4.27 -7.79 -2.21
CA SER A 405 -4.34 -6.33 -2.08
C SER A 405 -4.00 -5.62 -3.39
N LYS A 406 -4.53 -6.14 -4.50
CA LYS A 406 -4.30 -5.66 -5.88
C LYS A 406 -5.60 -5.73 -6.67
N VAL A 407 -5.77 -4.79 -7.59
CA VAL A 407 -6.91 -4.75 -8.51
C VAL A 407 -6.72 -5.77 -9.64
N PHE A 408 -7.81 -6.44 -10.02
CA PHE A 408 -7.81 -7.41 -11.11
C PHE A 408 -7.54 -6.73 -12.47
N PRO A 409 -6.68 -7.30 -13.33
CA PRO A 409 -6.35 -6.70 -14.62
C PRO A 409 -7.56 -6.58 -15.55
N LYS A 410 -7.73 -5.42 -16.20
CA LYS A 410 -8.78 -5.22 -17.20
C LYS A 410 -8.43 -5.95 -18.49
N LEU A 411 -9.38 -6.75 -18.98
CA LEU A 411 -9.29 -7.43 -20.27
C LEU A 411 -9.86 -6.57 -21.41
N PRO A 412 -9.32 -6.70 -22.65
CA PRO A 412 -9.89 -6.03 -23.83
C PRO A 412 -11.34 -6.47 -24.08
N LYS A 413 -12.14 -5.58 -24.70
CA LYS A 413 -13.50 -5.92 -25.13
C LYS A 413 -13.43 -7.00 -26.22
N LYS A 414 -13.85 -8.22 -25.88
CA LYS A 414 -13.99 -9.40 -26.77
C LYS A 414 -15.43 -9.93 -26.66
N SER A 415 -15.76 -11.02 -27.37
CA SER A 415 -17.01 -11.75 -27.15
C SER A 415 -17.17 -12.14 -25.67
N SER A 416 -18.42 -12.20 -25.19
CA SER A 416 -18.74 -12.48 -23.77
C SER A 416 -18.07 -13.77 -23.27
N THR A 417 -18.13 -14.85 -24.05
CA THR A 417 -17.50 -16.16 -23.74
C THR A 417 -15.97 -16.08 -23.67
N SER A 418 -15.33 -15.40 -24.64
CA SER A 418 -13.87 -15.23 -24.64
C SER A 418 -13.40 -14.37 -23.46
N HIS A 419 -14.19 -13.36 -23.10
CA HIS A 419 -13.92 -12.52 -21.95
C HIS A 419 -14.04 -13.30 -20.62
N ALA A 420 -15.09 -14.11 -20.46
CA ALA A 420 -15.28 -14.94 -19.27
C ALA A 420 -14.18 -16.00 -19.09
N ASN A 421 -13.83 -16.73 -20.15
CA ASN A 421 -12.76 -17.73 -20.10
C ASN A 421 -11.37 -17.10 -19.90
N GLY A 422 -11.12 -15.95 -20.53
CA GLY A 422 -9.89 -15.18 -20.29
C GLY A 422 -9.80 -14.65 -18.86
N THR A 423 -10.93 -14.26 -18.27
CA THR A 423 -11.01 -13.83 -16.87
C THR A 423 -10.66 -14.98 -15.93
N LEU A 424 -11.22 -16.17 -16.16
CA LEU A 424 -10.87 -17.36 -15.39
C LEU A 424 -9.35 -17.62 -15.46
N SER A 425 -8.76 -17.68 -16.66
CA SER A 425 -7.32 -17.95 -16.83
C SER A 425 -6.41 -16.95 -16.09
N ILE A 426 -6.78 -15.66 -16.06
CA ILE A 426 -6.04 -14.67 -15.26
C ILE A 426 -6.21 -14.94 -13.77
N ALA A 427 -7.42 -15.28 -13.32
CA ALA A 427 -7.69 -15.61 -11.92
C ALA A 427 -6.88 -16.81 -11.44
N GLU A 428 -6.70 -17.85 -12.27
CA GLU A 428 -5.86 -19.02 -11.97
C GLU A 428 -4.40 -18.62 -11.73
N ARG A 429 -3.82 -17.80 -12.63
CA ARG A 429 -2.45 -17.30 -12.48
C ARG A 429 -2.28 -16.40 -11.24
N LEU A 430 -3.30 -15.61 -10.92
CA LEU A 430 -3.30 -14.78 -9.71
C LEU A 430 -3.43 -15.63 -8.45
N LEU A 431 -4.17 -16.75 -8.49
CA LEU A 431 -4.22 -17.71 -7.39
C LEU A 431 -2.86 -18.37 -7.15
N GLU A 432 -2.14 -18.77 -8.21
CA GLU A 432 -0.75 -19.25 -8.05
C GLU A 432 0.15 -18.18 -7.43
N THR A 433 0.00 -16.93 -7.86
CA THR A 433 0.74 -15.80 -7.30
C THR A 433 0.41 -15.64 -5.81
N LEU A 434 -0.87 -15.69 -5.45
CA LEU A 434 -1.31 -15.62 -4.06
C LEU A 434 -0.70 -16.76 -3.24
N GLN A 435 -0.74 -18.00 -3.72
CA GLN A 435 -0.18 -19.17 -3.03
C GLN A 435 1.32 -19.03 -2.73
N ARG A 436 2.09 -18.37 -3.60
CA ARG A 436 3.53 -18.12 -3.38
C ARG A 436 3.82 -16.97 -2.39
N VAL A 437 2.86 -16.09 -2.13
CA VAL A 437 3.03 -14.95 -1.21
C VAL A 437 2.90 -15.43 0.24
N SER A 438 3.93 -15.19 1.06
CA SER A 438 3.84 -15.40 2.50
C SER A 438 3.02 -14.30 3.17
N TRP A 439 2.13 -14.65 4.11
CA TRP A 439 1.52 -13.70 5.03
C TRP A 439 2.30 -13.80 6.34
N ASP A 440 3.24 -12.88 6.55
CA ASP A 440 4.18 -12.92 7.68
C ASP A 440 3.45 -13.15 9.01
N GLY A 441 3.85 -14.21 9.74
CA GLY A 441 3.25 -14.60 11.02
C GLY A 441 1.88 -15.29 10.94
N PHE A 442 1.34 -15.58 9.74
CA PHE A 442 0.05 -16.26 9.55
C PHE A 442 0.19 -17.57 8.77
N HIS A 443 0.25 -18.68 9.49
CA HIS A 443 0.53 -20.03 8.94
C HIS A 443 -0.71 -20.73 8.34
N HIS A 444 -1.91 -20.21 8.55
CA HIS A 444 -3.17 -20.83 8.08
C HIS A 444 -3.69 -20.27 6.75
N LYS A 445 -2.87 -19.50 6.03
CA LYS A 445 -3.22 -18.88 4.74
C LYS A 445 -3.81 -19.87 3.71
N ARG A 446 -3.41 -21.13 3.73
CA ARG A 446 -3.93 -22.18 2.83
C ARG A 446 -5.46 -22.29 2.81
N PHE A 447 -6.15 -22.07 3.93
CA PHE A 447 -7.62 -22.15 3.97
C PHE A 447 -8.27 -21.01 3.17
N PHE A 448 -7.59 -19.86 3.07
CA PHE A 448 -8.01 -18.72 2.27
C PHE A 448 -7.77 -19.00 0.78
N ASP A 449 -6.59 -19.54 0.45
CA ASP A 449 -6.25 -19.98 -0.90
C ASP A 449 -7.22 -21.05 -1.41
N ASP A 450 -7.59 -21.99 -0.54
CA ASP A 450 -8.55 -23.04 -0.80
C ASP A 450 -9.96 -22.49 -1.03
N ALA A 451 -10.43 -21.54 -0.22
CA ALA A 451 -11.72 -20.90 -0.43
C ALA A 451 -11.83 -20.27 -1.83
N ILE A 452 -10.76 -19.61 -2.29
CA ILE A 452 -10.66 -19.07 -3.66
C ILE A 452 -10.63 -20.20 -4.68
N ARG A 453 -9.82 -21.24 -4.45
CA ARG A 453 -9.74 -22.40 -5.34
C ARG A 453 -11.12 -23.04 -5.53
N GLN A 454 -11.91 -23.16 -4.46
CA GLN A 454 -13.28 -23.66 -4.56
C GLN A 454 -14.14 -22.76 -5.46
N CYS A 455 -14.06 -21.43 -5.34
CA CYS A 455 -14.78 -20.52 -6.23
C CYS A 455 -14.39 -20.66 -7.71
N LEU A 456 -13.16 -21.05 -8.03
CA LEU A 456 -12.67 -21.12 -9.42
C LEU A 456 -12.88 -22.49 -10.07
N TYR A 457 -12.84 -23.57 -9.30
CA TYR A 457 -12.74 -24.93 -9.86
C TYR A 457 -13.82 -25.90 -9.40
N ASN A 458 -14.63 -25.56 -8.39
CA ASN A 458 -15.49 -26.56 -7.79
C ASN A 458 -16.63 -26.98 -8.72
N GLU A 459 -16.57 -28.26 -9.11
CA GLU A 459 -17.55 -28.96 -9.94
C GLU A 459 -18.98 -28.88 -9.39
N LYS A 460 -19.16 -28.72 -8.07
CA LYS A 460 -20.47 -28.55 -7.42
C LYS A 460 -21.18 -27.25 -7.80
N PHE A 461 -20.47 -26.30 -8.44
CA PHE A 461 -21.06 -25.08 -9.00
C PHE A 461 -21.50 -25.25 -10.46
N LYS A 462 -21.29 -26.42 -11.06
CA LYS A 462 -21.84 -26.75 -12.39
C LYS A 462 -23.32 -27.07 -12.26
N ARG A 463 -24.17 -26.45 -13.10
CA ARG A 463 -25.63 -26.69 -13.09
C ARG A 463 -25.92 -28.20 -13.17
N PRO A 464 -26.89 -28.73 -12.40
CA PRO A 464 -27.32 -30.11 -12.57
C PRO A 464 -27.89 -30.29 -13.99
N VAL A 465 -27.35 -31.25 -14.73
CA VAL A 465 -28.00 -31.77 -15.94
C VAL A 465 -29.31 -32.42 -15.47
N HIS A 466 -30.45 -31.94 -15.98
CA HIS A 466 -31.76 -32.45 -15.61
C HIS A 466 -31.92 -33.96 -15.94
N PRO A 467 -32.72 -34.72 -15.15
CA PRO A 467 -33.55 -34.26 -14.04
C PRO A 467 -32.76 -34.12 -12.73
N PRO A 468 -33.23 -33.27 -11.78
CA PRO A 468 -32.49 -32.95 -10.57
C PRO A 468 -32.43 -34.18 -9.67
N ARG A 469 -31.24 -34.77 -9.53
CA ARG A 469 -30.92 -35.52 -8.30
C ARG A 469 -30.99 -34.54 -7.12
N PRO A 470 -31.33 -34.97 -5.90
CA PRO A 470 -31.26 -34.12 -4.71
C PRO A 470 -29.80 -33.74 -4.43
N GLY A 471 -29.30 -32.77 -5.17
CA GLY A 471 -27.96 -32.20 -5.09
C GLY A 471 -27.98 -30.94 -4.23
N ILE A 472 -26.86 -30.69 -3.58
CA ILE A 472 -26.62 -29.49 -2.77
C ILE A 472 -26.74 -28.26 -3.69
N SER A 473 -27.59 -27.29 -3.35
CA SER A 473 -27.75 -26.08 -4.18
C SER A 473 -26.43 -25.29 -4.28
N PRO A 474 -26.16 -24.54 -5.37
CA PRO A 474 -24.93 -23.72 -5.48
C PRO A 474 -24.69 -22.83 -4.27
N ARG A 475 -25.78 -22.30 -3.69
CA ARG A 475 -25.77 -21.56 -2.43
C ARG A 475 -25.28 -22.39 -1.24
N GLN A 476 -25.80 -23.60 -1.04
CA GLN A 476 -25.35 -24.50 0.02
C GLN A 476 -23.91 -24.98 -0.20
N ALA A 477 -23.53 -25.22 -1.46
CA ALA A 477 -22.15 -25.56 -1.83
C ALA A 477 -21.23 -24.38 -1.53
N PHE A 478 -21.63 -23.14 -1.84
CA PHE A 478 -20.83 -21.94 -1.58
C PHE A 478 -20.62 -21.74 -0.07
N TYR A 479 -21.65 -21.98 0.74
CA TYR A 479 -21.50 -21.96 2.19
C TYR A 479 -20.46 -22.98 2.68
N LYS A 480 -20.67 -24.26 2.33
CA LYS A 480 -19.82 -25.35 2.80
C LYS A 480 -18.38 -25.19 2.31
N GLU A 481 -18.22 -24.73 1.08
CA GLU A 481 -16.93 -24.78 0.41
C GLU A 481 -16.13 -23.47 0.53
N VAL A 482 -16.78 -22.34 0.76
CA VAL A 482 -16.14 -21.02 0.80
C VAL A 482 -16.34 -20.35 2.16
N VAL A 483 -17.61 -20.13 2.55
CA VAL A 483 -17.94 -19.39 3.78
C VAL A 483 -17.42 -20.11 5.02
N ALA A 484 -17.60 -21.43 5.13
CA ALA A 484 -17.15 -22.20 6.28
C ALA A 484 -15.62 -22.18 6.46
N ARG A 485 -14.84 -22.17 5.36
CA ARG A 485 -13.37 -22.08 5.41
C ARG A 485 -12.92 -20.71 5.90
N LEU A 486 -13.53 -19.64 5.39
CA LEU A 486 -13.26 -18.27 5.83
C LEU A 486 -13.73 -18.03 7.27
N ALA A 487 -14.86 -18.61 7.66
CA ALA A 487 -15.38 -18.56 9.04
C ALA A 487 -14.42 -19.23 10.02
N TYR A 488 -13.91 -20.40 9.65
CA TYR A 488 -12.90 -21.12 10.43
C TYR A 488 -11.65 -20.27 10.63
N LEU A 489 -11.11 -19.65 9.55
CA LEU A 489 -9.97 -18.75 9.68
C LEU A 489 -10.26 -17.52 10.55
N ALA A 490 -11.45 -16.93 10.40
CA ALA A 490 -11.85 -15.76 11.17
C ALA A 490 -11.95 -16.06 12.67
N LYS A 491 -12.43 -17.26 13.04
CA LYS A 491 -12.63 -17.67 14.44
C LYS A 491 -11.38 -18.26 15.09
N ILE A 492 -10.61 -19.06 14.37
CA ILE A 492 -9.54 -19.92 14.94
C ILE A 492 -8.16 -19.58 14.39
N GLY A 493 -8.08 -18.91 13.23
CA GLY A 493 -6.80 -18.59 12.59
C GLY A 493 -5.93 -17.60 13.37
N PHE A 494 -6.45 -16.95 14.43
CA PHE A 494 -5.76 -15.91 15.19
C PHE A 494 -5.79 -16.22 16.70
N LYS A 495 -4.66 -15.97 17.39
CA LYS A 495 -4.46 -16.29 18.82
C LYS A 495 -5.39 -15.54 19.79
N THR A 496 -6.02 -14.44 19.36
CA THR A 496 -6.96 -13.64 20.15
C THR A 496 -8.28 -13.43 19.40
N PRO A 497 -9.42 -13.91 19.93
CA PRO A 497 -10.73 -13.57 19.40
C PRO A 497 -11.09 -12.15 19.88
N THR A 498 -10.91 -11.15 19.03
CA THR A 498 -11.55 -9.83 19.21
C THR A 498 -12.49 -9.57 18.02
N GLU A 499 -13.75 -9.26 18.29
CA GLU A 499 -14.76 -8.99 17.25
C GLU A 499 -14.56 -7.61 16.59
N ASP A 500 -13.91 -6.70 17.30
CA ASP A 500 -13.61 -5.36 16.84
C ASP A 500 -12.29 -5.34 16.06
N ALA A 501 -12.40 -5.18 14.74
CA ALA A 501 -11.26 -4.93 13.89
C ALA A 501 -10.78 -3.49 14.11
N GLU A 502 -9.50 -3.31 14.45
CA GLU A 502 -8.86 -1.99 14.47
C GLU A 502 -9.14 -1.24 13.15
N PRO A 503 -9.32 0.09 13.21
CA PRO A 503 -9.44 0.94 12.02
C PRO A 503 -8.33 0.67 11.02
N LEU A 504 -8.66 0.81 9.73
CA LEU A 504 -7.68 0.65 8.67
C LEU A 504 -6.60 1.70 8.82
N ARG A 505 -5.37 1.24 8.96
CA ARG A 505 -4.21 2.10 8.89
C ARG A 505 -3.98 2.43 7.43
N LEU A 506 -3.90 3.71 7.13
CA LEU A 506 -3.33 4.16 5.87
C LEU A 506 -2.02 3.40 5.65
N ARG A 507 -1.66 3.13 4.40
CA ARG A 507 -0.27 2.81 4.06
C ARG A 507 0.52 4.08 4.36
N ILE A 508 0.82 4.29 5.63
CA ILE A 508 1.75 5.29 6.09
C ILE A 508 3.09 4.75 5.60
N ALA A 509 3.74 5.48 4.71
CA ALA A 509 5.16 5.31 4.46
C ALA A 509 5.90 5.61 5.78
N GLY A 510 6.01 4.58 6.64
CA GLY A 510 6.64 4.61 7.95
C GLY A 510 5.90 5.42 9.01
N ILE A 511 5.39 4.74 10.05
CA ILE A 511 5.56 5.07 11.49
C ILE A 511 4.77 4.00 12.28
N GLY A 512 5.51 3.22 13.09
CA GLY A 512 4.98 2.21 14.00
C GLY A 512 6.15 1.48 14.66
N ALA A 513 6.50 1.93 15.86
CA ALA A 513 7.71 1.61 16.58
C ALA A 513 7.79 0.16 17.09
N SER A 514 8.95 -0.47 16.92
CA SER A 514 9.63 -1.23 17.97
C SER A 514 11.12 -1.25 17.65
N ASP A 515 11.93 -1.00 18.68
CA ASP A 515 13.37 -0.83 18.67
C ASP A 515 14.17 -1.70 17.71
N GLY A 516 15.14 -1.04 17.06
CA GLY A 516 16.44 -1.65 16.77
C GLY A 516 16.49 -2.73 15.70
N GLN A 517 16.00 -2.46 14.47
CA GLN A 517 16.48 -3.14 13.23
C GLN A 517 15.80 -2.56 11.98
N LEU A 518 16.18 -1.36 11.52
CA LEU A 518 15.71 -0.87 10.22
C LEU A 518 16.80 -0.08 9.48
N MET A 519 17.83 -0.78 9.02
CA MET A 519 18.74 -0.28 7.98
C MET A 519 18.93 -1.46 7.03
N ASN A 520 18.24 -1.47 5.87
CA ASN A 520 18.59 -2.22 4.64
C ASN A 520 17.40 -2.52 3.70
N LYS A 521 16.17 -2.12 4.02
CA LYS A 521 15.07 -2.22 3.03
C LYS A 521 15.04 -0.95 2.17
N THR A 522 15.41 -1.10 0.89
CA THR A 522 15.18 -0.11 -0.15
C THR A 522 13.68 0.14 -0.31
N PRO A 523 13.25 1.31 -0.82
CA PRO A 523 11.83 1.60 -0.95
C PRO A 523 11.26 0.64 -1.98
N ASP A 524 10.25 -0.12 -1.57
CA ASP A 524 9.47 -0.94 -2.49
C ASP A 524 9.00 -0.06 -3.65
N GLY A 525 9.19 -0.55 -4.88
CA GLY A 525 8.95 0.16 -6.13
C GLY A 525 7.48 0.50 -6.40
N GLU A 526 6.83 1.24 -5.50
CA GLU A 526 5.48 1.82 -5.61
C GLU A 526 5.50 3.22 -6.24
N PHE A 527 6.64 3.65 -6.77
CA PHE A 527 6.74 4.90 -7.48
C PHE A 527 6.16 4.77 -8.92
N TYR A 528 4.96 5.31 -9.13
CA TYR A 528 4.20 5.27 -10.39
C TYR A 528 3.92 3.85 -10.94
N ALA A 529 3.39 2.94 -10.11
CA ALA A 529 2.73 1.74 -10.60
C ALA A 529 1.31 2.04 -11.13
N GLY A 530 1.21 2.78 -12.23
CA GLY A 530 -0.04 2.95 -12.99
C GLY A 530 -1.10 3.88 -12.37
N ALA A 531 -0.78 4.64 -11.34
CA ALA A 531 -1.68 5.65 -10.76
C ALA A 531 -1.77 6.89 -11.66
N VAL A 532 -2.98 7.45 -11.81
CA VAL A 532 -3.19 8.78 -12.38
C VAL A 532 -2.47 9.79 -11.50
N ILE A 533 -1.44 10.46 -12.02
CA ILE A 533 -0.77 11.55 -11.31
C ILE A 533 -1.78 12.67 -11.13
N ARG A 534 -2.15 12.97 -9.88
CA ARG A 534 -3.03 14.09 -9.55
C ARG A 534 -2.18 15.33 -9.28
N PRO A 535 -2.65 16.54 -9.65
CA PRO A 535 -1.96 17.80 -9.33
C PRO A 535 -1.59 17.92 -7.85
N GLU A 536 -2.42 17.36 -6.97
CA GLU A 536 -2.25 17.49 -5.52
C GLU A 536 -1.13 16.62 -4.95
N THR A 537 -0.66 15.58 -5.66
CA THR A 537 0.19 14.53 -5.05
C THR A 537 1.53 14.29 -5.74
N TRP A 538 1.83 14.90 -6.90
CA TRP A 538 3.11 14.64 -7.58
C TRP A 538 4.32 15.10 -6.75
N ILE A 539 4.18 16.22 -6.03
CA ILE A 539 5.23 16.73 -5.16
C ILE A 539 5.40 15.85 -3.91
N ASP A 540 4.34 15.19 -3.45
CA ASP A 540 4.38 14.26 -2.32
C ASP A 540 5.16 12.98 -2.67
N HIS A 541 5.15 12.58 -3.94
CA HIS A 541 6.00 11.47 -4.41
C HIS A 541 7.48 11.84 -4.37
N LEU A 542 7.86 13.02 -4.88
CA LEU A 542 9.23 13.53 -4.71
C LEU A 542 9.57 13.68 -3.22
N THR A 543 8.58 14.08 -2.42
CA THR A 543 8.71 14.19 -0.97
C THR A 543 9.07 12.84 -0.34
N SER A 544 8.40 11.78 -0.78
CA SER A 544 8.62 10.42 -0.28
C SER A 544 9.99 9.88 -0.67
N ILE A 545 10.48 10.17 -1.89
CA ILE A 545 11.83 9.78 -2.33
C ILE A 545 12.88 10.45 -1.44
N HIS A 546 12.80 11.76 -1.20
CA HIS A 546 13.79 12.38 -0.34
C HIS A 546 13.71 11.88 1.10
N LYS A 547 12.50 11.59 1.64
CA LYS A 547 12.38 11.08 3.03
C LYS A 547 13.13 9.77 3.20
N TYR A 548 13.03 8.90 2.19
CA TYR A 548 13.82 7.68 2.14
C TYR A 548 15.33 7.97 2.09
N VAL A 549 15.76 8.85 1.19
CA VAL A 549 17.18 9.21 1.03
C VAL A 549 17.71 9.81 2.33
N GLU A 550 17.09 10.87 2.84
CA GLU A 550 17.49 11.56 4.07
C GLU A 550 17.43 10.64 5.30
N GLY A 551 16.45 9.74 5.37
CA GLY A 551 16.40 8.68 6.37
C GLY A 551 17.70 7.88 6.37
N ARG A 552 18.11 7.36 5.21
CA ARG A 552 19.39 6.63 5.08
C ARG A 552 20.62 7.50 5.33
N ARG A 553 20.58 8.79 4.97
CA ARG A 553 21.71 9.73 5.15
C ARG A 553 22.11 9.84 6.61
N ARG A 554 21.11 10.02 7.47
CA ARG A 554 21.25 10.13 8.92
C ARG A 554 21.80 8.86 9.56
N CYS A 555 21.65 7.73 8.87
CA CYS A 555 22.07 6.43 9.38
C CYS A 555 23.51 6.09 8.99
N HIS A 556 24.08 6.84 8.06
CA HIS A 556 25.48 6.76 7.64
C HIS A 556 26.30 7.92 8.21
N ASP A 557 25.77 8.66 9.19
CA ASP A 557 26.39 9.85 9.82
C ASP A 557 26.88 10.91 8.81
N VAL A 558 26.28 10.98 7.62
CA VAL A 558 26.63 11.98 6.61
C VAL A 558 25.93 13.29 6.93
N THR A 559 26.68 14.27 7.45
CA THR A 559 26.13 15.56 7.91
C THR A 559 26.30 16.71 6.91
N ILE A 560 27.10 16.54 5.86
CA ILE A 560 27.45 17.63 4.92
C ILE A 560 26.23 18.02 4.08
N PRO A 561 25.63 19.22 4.26
CA PRO A 561 24.40 19.62 3.58
C PRO A 561 24.60 19.78 2.07
N ILE A 562 23.56 19.47 1.29
CA ILE A 562 23.50 19.81 -0.13
C ILE A 562 22.97 21.24 -0.26
N ARG A 563 23.69 22.09 -0.98
CA ARG A 563 23.42 23.53 -1.09
C ARG A 563 22.86 23.89 -2.46
N VAL A 564 21.67 24.48 -2.48
CA VAL A 564 20.98 24.95 -3.69
C VAL A 564 20.91 26.47 -3.68
N ALA A 565 21.63 27.10 -4.59
CA ALA A 565 21.52 28.54 -4.83
C ALA A 565 20.41 28.83 -5.84
N ILE A 566 19.48 29.71 -5.47
CA ILE A 566 18.40 30.19 -6.34
C ILE A 566 18.68 31.66 -6.65
N LEU A 567 18.93 31.93 -7.93
CA LEU A 567 19.11 33.27 -8.46
C LEU A 567 17.77 33.72 -9.01
N ASP A 568 17.12 34.68 -8.35
CA ASP A 568 15.77 35.12 -8.74
C ASP A 568 15.43 36.50 -8.15
N THR A 569 14.15 36.78 -7.95
CA THR A 569 13.56 38.04 -7.47
C THR A 569 13.59 38.19 -5.95
N GLY A 570 14.01 37.14 -5.24
CA GLY A 570 14.18 37.11 -3.79
C GLY A 570 13.54 35.87 -3.16
N CYS A 571 13.35 35.89 -1.85
CA CYS A 571 12.54 34.92 -1.13
C CYS A 571 11.73 35.59 -0.01
N HIS A 572 10.58 35.04 0.30
CA HIS A 572 9.74 35.47 1.40
C HIS A 572 10.37 35.07 2.75
N PRO A 573 10.39 35.94 3.78
CA PRO A 573 11.10 35.68 5.06
C PRO A 573 10.70 34.38 5.79
N HIS A 574 9.46 33.93 5.60
CA HIS A 574 8.94 32.68 6.17
C HIS A 574 9.56 31.40 5.56
N LEU A 575 10.23 31.52 4.43
CA LEU A 575 11.03 30.44 3.86
C LEU A 575 12.45 30.63 4.38
N GLU A 576 12.85 29.81 5.35
CA GLU A 576 14.19 29.86 5.93
C GLU A 576 15.25 29.70 4.83
N THR A 577 16.27 30.54 4.85
CA THR A 577 17.43 30.47 3.96
C THR A 577 18.69 30.49 4.80
N VAL A 578 19.69 29.69 4.44
CA VAL A 578 20.95 29.68 5.21
C VAL A 578 21.81 30.89 4.89
N GLU A 579 21.74 31.37 3.66
CA GLU A 579 22.49 32.52 3.18
C GLU A 579 21.60 33.35 2.24
N TRP A 580 21.77 34.67 2.31
CA TRP A 580 21.02 35.64 1.52
C TRP A 580 21.95 36.71 0.96
N LYS A 581 21.81 37.01 -0.33
CA LYS A 581 22.50 38.13 -0.97
C LYS A 581 21.54 38.91 -1.86
N ASP A 582 21.51 40.22 -1.68
CA ASP A 582 20.73 41.13 -2.53
C ASP A 582 21.67 42.01 -3.36
N TYR A 583 21.62 41.85 -4.69
CA TYR A 583 22.35 42.69 -5.64
C TYR A 583 21.49 43.84 -6.22
N VAL A 584 20.20 43.86 -5.92
CA VAL A 584 19.25 44.90 -6.33
C VAL A 584 19.22 46.02 -5.29
N ALA A 585 19.06 45.63 -4.02
CA ALA A 585 19.03 46.54 -2.88
C ALA A 585 19.91 45.98 -1.75
N PRO A 586 21.25 46.14 -1.80
CA PRO A 586 22.18 45.54 -0.83
C PRO A 586 21.91 45.90 0.64
N ASN A 587 21.29 47.06 0.88
CA ASN A 587 20.93 47.56 2.22
C ASN A 587 19.42 47.52 2.48
N GLY A 588 18.64 46.88 1.60
CA GLY A 588 17.19 46.75 1.71
C GLY A 588 16.76 45.61 2.64
N PRO A 589 15.47 45.53 2.98
CA PRO A 589 14.92 44.39 3.71
C PRO A 589 15.09 43.10 2.89
N GLN A 590 15.40 41.98 3.57
CA GLN A 590 15.49 40.66 2.96
C GLN A 590 14.09 40.12 2.65
N VAL A 591 13.52 40.58 1.53
CA VAL A 591 12.15 40.24 1.14
C VAL A 591 12.02 40.19 -0.37
N ASP A 592 11.22 39.24 -0.83
CA ASP A 592 10.70 39.20 -2.19
C ASP A 592 9.34 39.88 -2.27
N THR A 593 9.35 41.07 -2.87
CA THR A 593 8.14 41.85 -3.12
C THR A 593 7.41 41.42 -4.40
N PHE A 594 8.06 40.64 -5.27
CA PHE A 594 7.48 40.20 -6.55
C PHE A 594 6.83 38.82 -6.42
N GLY A 595 7.54 37.85 -5.84
CA GLY A 595 7.02 36.54 -5.44
C GLY A 595 7.51 35.36 -6.28
N HIS A 596 8.13 35.59 -7.44
CA HIS A 596 8.60 34.49 -8.31
C HIS A 596 9.70 33.67 -7.65
N GLY A 597 10.69 34.32 -7.04
CA GLY A 597 11.77 33.65 -6.35
C GLY A 597 11.29 32.90 -5.11
N SER A 598 10.30 33.45 -4.41
CA SER A 598 9.61 32.79 -3.30
C SER A 598 8.90 31.51 -3.75
N LEU A 599 8.25 31.52 -4.92
CA LEU A 599 7.65 30.31 -5.49
C LEU A 599 8.72 29.27 -5.80
N MET A 600 9.82 29.66 -6.44
CA MET A 600 10.92 28.74 -6.77
C MET A 600 11.52 28.11 -5.51
N ALA A 601 11.78 28.92 -4.48
CA ALA A 601 12.28 28.46 -3.19
C ALA A 601 11.29 27.52 -2.49
N MET A 602 9.98 27.80 -2.53
CA MET A 602 8.94 26.91 -1.99
C MET A 602 8.95 25.55 -2.70
N VAL A 603 9.02 25.55 -4.03
CA VAL A 603 9.05 24.31 -4.84
C VAL A 603 10.30 23.49 -4.51
N VAL A 604 11.48 24.11 -4.50
CA VAL A 604 12.73 23.43 -4.10
C VAL A 604 12.62 22.86 -2.69
N ARG A 605 12.10 23.65 -1.73
CA ARG A 605 11.95 23.23 -0.33
C ARG A 605 11.01 22.05 -0.18
N ARG A 606 9.94 21.96 -0.97
CA ARG A 606 9.01 20.82 -0.94
C ARG A 606 9.62 19.57 -1.57
N CYS A 607 10.34 19.73 -2.68
CA CYS A 607 11.01 18.63 -3.34
C CYS A 607 12.18 18.06 -2.52
N ALA A 608 12.98 18.94 -1.88
CA ALA A 608 14.14 18.58 -1.06
C ALA A 608 14.23 19.42 0.23
N PRO A 609 13.43 19.10 1.28
CA PRO A 609 13.39 19.86 2.53
C PRO A 609 14.69 19.92 3.32
N PHE A 610 15.58 18.94 3.11
CA PHE A 610 16.89 18.85 3.75
C PHE A 610 17.95 19.76 3.08
N ALA A 611 17.68 20.24 1.86
CA ALA A 611 18.63 21.05 1.13
C ALA A 611 18.71 22.46 1.75
N GLU A 612 19.94 22.95 1.88
CA GLU A 612 20.19 24.32 2.30
C GLU A 612 19.93 25.25 1.12
N ILE A 613 18.98 26.18 1.29
CA ILE A 613 18.63 27.15 0.25
C ILE A 613 19.46 28.42 0.45
N ILE A 614 20.22 28.78 -0.57
CA ILE A 614 20.97 30.03 -0.70
C ILE A 614 20.19 30.92 -1.66
N MET A 615 19.72 32.08 -1.18
CA MET A 615 18.93 32.98 -2.01
C MET A 615 19.76 34.15 -2.49
N VAL A 616 19.76 34.37 -3.80
CA VAL A 616 20.44 35.50 -4.42
C VAL A 616 19.46 36.32 -5.24
N ARG A 617 19.11 37.50 -4.73
CA ARG A 617 18.23 38.42 -5.44
C ARG A 617 19.01 39.17 -6.50
N VAL A 618 18.65 38.95 -7.76
CA VAL A 618 19.34 39.50 -8.94
C VAL A 618 18.52 40.56 -9.67
N ALA A 619 17.21 40.55 -9.54
CA ALA A 619 16.29 41.52 -10.12
C ALA A 619 15.10 41.79 -9.19
N GLU A 620 14.40 42.91 -9.39
CA GLU A 620 13.21 43.21 -8.59
C GLU A 620 12.03 42.34 -9.01
N ASN A 621 11.91 42.08 -10.31
CA ASN A 621 10.85 41.27 -10.95
C ASN A 621 11.42 40.55 -12.18
N THR A 622 10.61 39.69 -12.81
CA THR A 622 11.05 38.91 -13.97
C THR A 622 11.34 39.76 -15.21
N ASP A 623 10.65 40.89 -15.39
CA ASP A 623 10.82 41.75 -16.56
C ASP A 623 12.16 42.50 -16.56
N THR A 624 12.65 42.85 -15.36
CA THR A 624 13.90 43.59 -15.16
C THR A 624 15.16 42.69 -15.17
N LEU A 625 15.02 41.37 -15.29
CA LEU A 625 16.16 40.44 -15.32
C LEU A 625 17.15 40.76 -16.45
N GLY A 626 16.64 41.19 -17.60
CA GLY A 626 17.48 41.55 -18.75
C GLY A 626 18.40 42.74 -18.47
N GLU A 627 17.91 43.73 -17.71
CA GLU A 627 18.68 44.92 -17.37
C GLU A 627 19.72 44.63 -16.28
N ASN A 628 19.48 43.59 -15.48
CA ASN A 628 20.29 43.22 -14.32
C ASN A 628 21.30 42.08 -14.59
N ARG A 629 21.78 41.92 -15.84
CA ARG A 629 22.77 40.88 -16.20
C ARG A 629 24.06 40.93 -15.38
N ASN A 630 24.52 42.12 -14.99
CA ASN A 630 25.68 42.30 -14.10
C ASN A 630 25.42 41.74 -12.69
N ASN A 631 24.18 41.81 -12.20
CA ASN A 631 23.83 41.23 -10.91
C ASN A 631 23.83 39.70 -10.99
N ILE A 632 23.30 39.15 -12.09
CA ILE A 632 23.32 37.70 -12.36
C ILE A 632 24.76 37.18 -12.43
N GLU A 633 25.65 37.90 -13.12
CA GLU A 633 27.07 37.58 -13.22
C GLU A 633 27.75 37.54 -11.83
N LYS A 634 27.57 38.58 -11.01
CA LYS A 634 28.08 38.61 -9.63
C LYS A 634 27.50 37.50 -8.77
N ALA A 635 26.20 37.23 -8.92
CA ALA A 635 25.48 36.21 -8.18
C ALA A 635 26.02 34.79 -8.46
N ILE A 636 26.27 34.46 -9.73
CA ILE A 636 26.86 33.17 -10.11
C ILE A 636 28.23 33.00 -9.45
N ARG A 637 29.08 34.03 -9.50
CA ARG A 637 30.42 33.96 -8.89
C ARG A 637 30.37 33.85 -7.37
N TRP A 638 29.47 34.58 -6.72
CA TRP A 638 29.31 34.53 -5.26
C TRP A 638 28.78 33.17 -4.81
N ALA A 639 27.71 32.68 -5.44
CA ALA A 639 27.12 31.36 -5.13
C ALA A 639 28.11 30.21 -5.34
N ALA A 640 28.95 30.27 -6.38
CA ALA A 640 30.00 29.28 -6.63
C ALA A 640 31.25 29.49 -5.75
N GLY A 641 31.41 30.67 -5.15
CA GLY A 641 32.58 31.07 -4.38
C GLY A 641 32.77 30.27 -3.09
N SER A 642 33.87 30.52 -2.39
CA SER A 642 34.22 29.80 -1.15
C SER A 642 33.29 30.05 0.03
N GLU A 643 32.54 31.17 0.01
CA GLU A 643 31.55 31.51 1.03
C GLU A 643 30.36 30.55 0.95
N CYS A 644 29.65 30.57 -0.18
CA CYS A 644 28.43 29.77 -0.38
C CYS A 644 28.72 28.31 -0.72
N ARG A 645 29.69 28.07 -1.62
CA ARG A 645 30.03 26.76 -2.20
C ARG A 645 28.81 25.95 -2.66
N ALA A 646 27.87 26.59 -3.36
CA ALA A 646 26.66 25.93 -3.84
C ALA A 646 27.01 24.70 -4.70
N ASP A 647 26.27 23.60 -4.50
CA ASP A 647 26.37 22.40 -5.34
C ASP A 647 25.54 22.58 -6.62
N ILE A 648 24.40 23.26 -6.50
CA ILE A 648 23.45 23.50 -7.58
C ILE A 648 23.14 24.99 -7.65
N ILE A 649 23.24 25.58 -8.84
CA ILE A 649 22.78 26.95 -9.15
C ILE A 649 21.54 26.83 -10.06
N SER A 650 20.39 27.26 -9.53
CA SER A 650 19.10 27.27 -10.21
C SER A 650 18.77 28.67 -10.73
N MET A 651 18.59 28.79 -12.05
CA MET A 651 18.25 30.02 -12.76
C MET A 651 16.93 29.84 -13.49
N SER A 652 15.81 30.04 -12.79
CA SER A 652 14.45 29.84 -13.33
C SER A 652 13.99 30.97 -14.25
N PHE A 653 14.87 31.43 -15.14
CA PHE A 653 14.64 32.51 -16.09
C PHE A 653 15.51 32.35 -17.33
N GLY A 654 15.26 33.16 -18.36
CA GLY A 654 16.17 33.25 -19.50
C GLY A 654 15.86 34.39 -20.48
N PHE A 655 16.78 34.60 -21.42
CA PHE A 655 16.75 35.68 -22.40
C PHE A 655 16.76 35.11 -23.82
N SER A 656 15.80 35.54 -24.66
CA SER A 656 15.65 35.09 -26.05
C SER A 656 16.77 35.59 -26.98
N SER A 657 17.27 36.81 -26.76
CA SER A 657 18.27 37.44 -27.65
C SER A 657 19.69 36.88 -27.46
N SER A 658 20.37 36.48 -28.53
CA SER A 658 21.83 36.29 -28.62
C SER A 658 22.58 37.62 -28.67
N ASN A 659 22.59 38.32 -27.54
CA ASN A 659 23.30 39.59 -27.41
C ASN A 659 24.70 39.37 -26.79
N GLU A 660 25.67 40.19 -27.24
CA GLU A 660 27.02 40.33 -26.65
C GLU A 660 26.98 40.45 -25.12
N LYS A 661 25.92 41.09 -24.59
CA LYS A 661 25.67 41.26 -23.15
C LYS A 661 25.50 39.95 -22.37
N ASN A 662 25.24 38.82 -23.02
CA ASN A 662 25.15 37.52 -22.35
C ASN A 662 26.53 36.89 -22.10
N ARG A 663 27.60 37.40 -22.73
CA ARG A 663 28.96 36.87 -22.56
C ARG A 663 29.48 36.97 -21.12
N ILE A 664 29.06 37.99 -20.37
CA ILE A 664 29.47 38.14 -18.97
C ILE A 664 28.93 36.99 -18.10
N ILE A 665 27.69 36.56 -18.36
CA ILE A 665 27.05 35.43 -17.66
C ILE A 665 27.69 34.12 -18.11
N ALA A 666 27.95 33.95 -19.42
CA ALA A 666 28.66 32.76 -19.94
C ALA A 666 30.03 32.62 -19.28
N LYS A 667 30.82 33.70 -19.25
CA LYS A 667 32.10 33.75 -18.57
C LYS A 667 31.98 33.45 -17.07
N ALA A 668 30.97 33.98 -16.39
CA ALA A 668 30.74 33.67 -14.98
C ALA A 668 30.44 32.19 -14.74
N ILE A 669 29.67 31.54 -15.62
CA ILE A 669 29.40 30.10 -15.58
C ILE A 669 30.70 29.31 -15.80
N ASP A 670 31.51 29.68 -16.80
CA ASP A 670 32.78 29.02 -17.10
C ASP A 670 33.82 29.20 -15.98
N ASP A 671 33.92 30.40 -15.41
CA ASP A 671 34.78 30.73 -14.27
C ASP A 671 34.35 29.90 -13.04
N ALA A 672 33.04 29.84 -12.76
CA ALA A 672 32.48 29.06 -11.66
C ALA A 672 32.74 27.55 -11.87
N ARG A 673 32.49 27.02 -13.07
CA ARG A 673 32.77 25.62 -13.42
C ARG A 673 34.25 25.30 -13.26
N THR A 674 35.13 26.18 -13.73
CA THR A 674 36.60 25.98 -13.66
C THR A 674 37.09 26.02 -12.22
N SER A 675 36.72 27.04 -11.46
CA SER A 675 37.12 27.21 -10.05
C SER A 675 36.61 26.06 -9.16
N ARG A 676 35.44 25.50 -9.48
CA ARG A 676 34.87 24.32 -8.81
C ARG A 676 35.38 22.99 -9.35
N LYS A 677 36.35 22.97 -10.26
CA LYS A 677 36.86 21.74 -10.92
C LYS A 677 35.73 20.88 -11.52
N LYS A 678 34.73 21.55 -12.11
CA LYS A 678 33.48 20.98 -12.65
C LYS A 678 32.51 20.39 -11.60
N SER A 679 32.81 20.49 -10.30
CA SER A 679 31.93 20.06 -9.20
C SER A 679 30.94 21.18 -8.83
N ILE A 680 30.06 21.49 -9.79
CA ILE A 680 28.90 22.36 -9.64
C ILE A 680 27.90 22.08 -10.79
N ILE A 681 26.61 22.11 -10.48
CA ILE A 681 25.51 21.91 -11.44
C ILE A 681 24.83 23.24 -11.72
N PHE A 682 24.61 23.55 -13.00
CA PHE A 682 23.84 24.72 -13.43
C PHE A 682 22.54 24.27 -14.10
N LEU A 683 21.40 24.80 -13.63
CA LEU A 683 20.07 24.54 -14.18
C LEU A 683 19.46 25.85 -14.66
N ALA A 684 18.82 25.83 -15.83
CA ALA A 684 18.06 27.00 -16.29
C ALA A 684 16.79 26.62 -17.05
N GLY A 685 15.80 27.50 -16.99
CA GLY A 685 14.55 27.35 -17.72
C GLY A 685 14.76 27.50 -19.22
N ALA A 686 14.31 26.52 -20.01
CA ALA A 686 14.48 26.53 -21.46
C ALA A 686 13.75 27.71 -22.12
N GLY A 687 12.64 28.17 -21.55
CA GLY A 687 11.76 29.19 -22.11
C GLY A 687 10.34 28.68 -22.34
N ASN A 688 9.41 29.60 -22.62
CA ASN A 688 7.97 29.32 -22.77
C ASN A 688 7.40 29.89 -24.09
N SER A 689 8.25 30.12 -25.10
CA SER A 689 7.86 30.63 -26.43
C SER A 689 8.25 29.67 -27.54
N ILE A 690 7.29 29.26 -28.38
CA ILE A 690 7.52 28.42 -29.58
C ILE A 690 8.26 29.14 -30.72
N ALA A 691 8.25 30.47 -30.70
CA ALA A 691 8.85 31.29 -31.74
C ALA A 691 10.37 31.42 -31.56
N ASP A 692 10.86 31.14 -30.36
CA ASP A 692 12.24 31.32 -29.95
C ASP A 692 12.99 29.99 -29.88
N PHE A 693 14.33 30.08 -29.92
CA PHE A 693 15.21 29.01 -29.48
C PHE A 693 15.29 28.99 -27.96
N GLU A 694 15.92 27.94 -27.41
CA GLU A 694 16.25 27.88 -25.99
C GLU A 694 16.85 29.20 -25.49
N ASN A 695 16.27 29.72 -24.41
CA ASN A 695 16.73 30.95 -23.80
C ASN A 695 18.16 30.79 -23.25
N PHE A 696 18.90 31.89 -23.20
CA PHE A 696 20.14 31.94 -22.44
C PHE A 696 19.84 32.26 -20.96
N PRO A 697 20.39 31.55 -19.96
CA PRO A 697 21.57 30.68 -20.02
C PRO A 697 21.31 29.20 -20.29
N ALA A 698 20.07 28.74 -20.49
CA ALA A 698 19.77 27.33 -20.72
C ALA A 698 20.52 26.74 -21.92
N ARG A 699 20.68 27.51 -23.00
CA ARG A 699 21.47 27.09 -24.19
C ARG A 699 23.00 27.02 -23.99
N HIS A 700 23.52 27.40 -22.82
CA HIS A 700 24.95 27.34 -22.55
C HIS A 700 25.38 25.87 -22.34
N GLU A 701 26.49 25.43 -22.93
CA GLU A 701 26.90 24.00 -22.94
C GLU A 701 26.98 23.36 -21.53
N SER A 702 27.45 24.15 -20.56
CA SER A 702 27.63 23.77 -19.16
C SER A 702 26.36 23.84 -18.31
N VAL A 703 25.23 24.24 -18.90
CA VAL A 703 23.93 24.41 -18.22
C VAL A 703 22.96 23.33 -18.69
N ILE A 704 22.19 22.75 -17.78
CA ILE A 704 21.12 21.82 -18.13
C ILE A 704 19.86 22.64 -18.43
N ALA A 705 19.43 22.64 -19.69
CA ALA A 705 18.17 23.24 -20.12
C ALA A 705 16.99 22.37 -19.65
N ILE A 706 16.05 22.98 -18.92
CA ILE A 706 14.88 22.29 -18.36
C ILE A 706 13.59 22.83 -18.97
N TYR A 707 12.78 21.91 -19.49
CA TYR A 707 11.48 22.18 -20.09
C TYR A 707 10.33 21.88 -19.12
N GLY A 708 9.22 22.60 -19.26
CA GLY A 708 8.00 22.32 -18.51
C GLY A 708 7.16 21.22 -19.14
N THR A 709 6.65 20.29 -18.32
CA THR A 709 5.64 19.30 -18.70
C THR A 709 4.42 19.40 -17.80
N ASN A 710 3.29 18.88 -18.26
CA ASN A 710 2.13 18.66 -17.40
C ASN A 710 2.29 17.39 -16.55
N LYS A 711 1.29 17.12 -15.70
CA LYS A 711 1.26 15.91 -14.86
C LYS A 711 1.26 14.58 -15.63
N HIS A 712 0.97 14.59 -16.93
CA HIS A 712 0.98 13.42 -17.80
C HIS A 712 2.33 13.21 -18.49
N GLY A 713 3.25 14.18 -18.37
CA GLY A 713 4.52 14.17 -19.07
C GLY A 713 4.48 14.82 -20.45
N ASP A 714 3.33 15.38 -20.85
CA ASP A 714 3.25 16.13 -22.11
C ASP A 714 3.97 17.45 -21.92
N PHE A 715 4.90 17.75 -22.82
CA PHE A 715 5.61 19.02 -22.80
C PHE A 715 4.64 20.17 -23.07
N LEU A 716 4.82 21.28 -22.36
CA LEU A 716 3.95 22.44 -22.50
C LEU A 716 4.00 23.00 -23.93
N HIS A 717 2.84 23.41 -24.45
CA HIS A 717 2.66 23.89 -25.83
C HIS A 717 3.57 25.06 -26.21
N GLY A 718 4.08 25.81 -25.22
CA GLY A 718 5.00 26.93 -25.36
C GLY A 718 6.48 26.56 -25.45
N LYS A 719 6.87 25.28 -25.59
CA LYS A 719 8.30 24.91 -25.57
C LYS A 719 9.10 25.54 -26.72
N PRO A 720 10.30 26.10 -26.47
CA PRO A 720 11.15 26.68 -27.50
C PRO A 720 11.84 25.62 -28.36
N ARG A 721 12.30 26.04 -29.55
CA ARG A 721 13.03 25.18 -30.48
C ARG A 721 14.40 24.79 -29.91
N ASN A 722 14.76 23.53 -30.05
CA ASN A 722 16.10 23.03 -29.70
C ASN A 722 17.05 23.28 -30.88
N GLU A 723 18.07 24.12 -30.67
CA GLU A 723 19.13 24.39 -31.66
C GLU A 723 20.18 23.25 -31.68
N MET A 724 20.38 22.58 -30.53
CA MET A 724 21.29 21.45 -30.38
C MET A 724 20.62 20.14 -30.83
N LEU A 725 20.66 19.87 -32.13
CA LEU A 725 20.16 18.65 -32.79
C LEU A 725 20.64 17.30 -32.19
N ALA A 726 21.59 17.30 -31.23
CA ALA A 726 22.20 16.10 -30.66
C ALA A 726 21.75 15.74 -29.22
N GLY A 727 21.07 16.63 -28.49
CA GLY A 727 20.70 16.43 -27.08
C GLY A 727 19.22 16.11 -26.85
N ALA A 728 18.92 15.21 -25.91
CA ALA A 728 17.55 14.97 -25.48
C ALA A 728 17.02 16.17 -24.67
N ARG A 729 15.77 16.58 -24.90
CA ARG A 729 15.12 17.65 -24.14
C ARG A 729 14.63 17.09 -22.82
N LEU A 730 15.14 17.64 -21.73
CA LEU A 730 14.80 17.19 -20.39
C LEU A 730 13.65 18.01 -19.83
N GLY A 731 12.51 17.37 -19.57
CA GLY A 731 11.32 18.00 -19.03
C GLY A 731 10.84 17.38 -17.73
N THR A 732 10.25 18.18 -16.84
CA THR A 732 9.53 17.67 -15.66
C THR A 732 8.37 18.61 -15.31
N PHE A 733 7.66 18.36 -14.20
CA PHE A 733 6.49 19.12 -13.77
C PHE A 733 6.73 20.63 -13.82
N GLY A 734 6.13 21.26 -14.83
CA GLY A 734 6.12 22.71 -15.06
C GLY A 734 4.71 23.30 -14.97
N SER A 735 3.68 22.47 -14.80
CA SER A 735 2.30 22.87 -14.51
C SER A 735 1.70 22.05 -13.38
N ASP A 736 0.39 22.19 -13.13
CA ASP A 736 -0.35 21.39 -12.14
C ASP A 736 0.23 21.54 -10.72
N LEU A 737 0.60 22.76 -10.31
CA LEU A 737 1.07 23.02 -8.94
C LEU A 737 -0.01 22.59 -7.92
N PRO A 738 0.38 21.91 -6.82
CA PRO A 738 -0.56 21.54 -5.76
C PRO A 738 -1.26 22.76 -5.15
N SER A 739 -2.53 22.60 -4.76
CA SER A 739 -3.33 23.66 -4.15
C SER A 739 -2.65 24.28 -2.92
N THR A 740 -1.92 23.48 -2.14
CA THR A 740 -1.19 23.98 -0.96
C THR A 740 -0.14 25.03 -1.30
N ILE A 741 0.45 25.00 -2.50
CA ILE A 741 1.41 26.01 -2.99
C ILE A 741 0.64 27.22 -3.52
N THR A 742 -0.37 27.00 -4.36
CA THR A 742 -1.16 28.10 -4.94
C THR A 742 -1.92 28.90 -3.88
N ASP A 743 -2.43 28.25 -2.84
CA ASP A 743 -3.09 28.88 -1.68
C ASP A 743 -2.10 29.66 -0.82
N TRP A 744 -0.87 29.17 -0.70
CA TRP A 744 0.19 29.88 0.01
C TRP A 744 0.58 31.16 -0.73
N MET A 745 0.69 31.08 -2.07
CA MET A 745 0.96 32.22 -2.94
C MET A 745 -0.19 33.21 -2.94
N SER A 746 -1.44 32.75 -3.01
CA SER A 746 -2.61 33.64 -3.05
C SER A 746 -2.76 34.48 -1.79
N LYS A 747 -2.46 33.91 -0.61
CA LYS A 747 -2.47 34.61 0.67
C LYS A 747 -1.38 35.69 0.79
N ARG A 748 -0.29 35.61 0.01
CA ARG A 748 0.88 36.49 0.14
C ARG A 748 1.02 37.49 -1.02
N TYR A 749 0.62 37.09 -2.22
CA TYR A 749 0.83 37.83 -3.47
C TYR A 749 -0.49 38.17 -4.20
N HIS A 750 -1.54 38.49 -3.43
CA HIS A 750 -2.87 39.02 -3.81
C HIS A 750 -3.27 39.00 -5.30
N SER A 751 -2.95 40.03 -6.08
CA SER A 751 -3.42 40.15 -7.48
C SER A 751 -2.55 39.42 -8.49
N ARG A 752 -1.31 39.05 -8.12
CA ARG A 752 -0.27 38.53 -9.03
C ARG A 752 -0.01 37.03 -8.90
N TRP A 753 -0.50 36.37 -7.85
CA TRP A 753 -0.20 34.95 -7.64
C TRP A 753 -0.58 34.03 -8.82
N LYS A 754 -1.61 34.39 -9.59
CA LYS A 754 -2.02 33.62 -10.77
C LYS A 754 -0.96 33.65 -11.86
N GLU A 755 -0.42 34.83 -12.16
CA GLU A 755 0.67 35.04 -13.11
C GLU A 755 1.94 34.32 -12.66
N LEU A 756 2.27 34.43 -11.36
CA LEU A 756 3.44 33.75 -10.78
C LEU A 756 3.34 32.22 -10.85
N CYS A 757 2.13 31.67 -10.77
CA CYS A 757 1.86 30.23 -10.83
C CYS A 757 1.53 29.73 -12.24
N GLU A 758 1.73 30.54 -13.28
CA GLU A 758 1.51 30.10 -14.66
C GLU A 758 2.42 28.92 -15.04
N PRO A 759 1.91 27.95 -15.81
CA PRO A 759 2.70 26.86 -16.34
C PRO A 759 3.97 27.32 -17.08
N GLY A 760 5.13 26.77 -16.73
CA GLY A 760 6.36 27.14 -17.40
C GLY A 760 7.61 26.36 -16.99
N SER A 761 8.67 26.58 -17.77
CA SER A 761 10.00 26.02 -17.53
C SER A 761 10.62 26.45 -16.19
N SER A 762 10.27 27.64 -15.66
CA SER A 762 10.72 28.12 -14.35
C SER A 762 10.37 27.16 -13.21
N ILE A 763 9.10 26.69 -13.15
CA ILE A 763 8.64 25.72 -12.15
C ILE A 763 9.42 24.39 -12.33
N ALA A 764 9.55 23.91 -13.56
CA ALA A 764 10.27 22.68 -13.84
C ALA A 764 11.76 22.73 -13.47
N THR A 765 12.41 23.90 -13.63
CA THR A 765 13.78 24.13 -13.17
C THR A 765 13.89 23.99 -11.65
N ALA A 766 12.96 24.57 -10.89
CA ALA A 766 12.94 24.44 -9.43
C ALA A 766 12.66 22.99 -8.98
N VAL A 767 11.76 22.28 -9.66
CA VAL A 767 11.53 20.84 -9.41
C VAL A 767 12.81 20.04 -9.66
N THR A 768 13.47 20.30 -10.79
CA THR A 768 14.74 19.63 -11.14
C THR A 768 15.83 19.93 -10.14
N ALA A 769 15.93 21.15 -9.61
CA ALA A 769 16.89 21.47 -8.56
C ALA A 769 16.70 20.60 -7.31
N GLY A 770 15.44 20.38 -6.88
CA GLY A 770 15.13 19.47 -5.78
C GLY A 770 15.44 18.00 -6.08
N ILE A 771 15.21 17.56 -7.33
CA ILE A 771 15.59 16.21 -7.80
C ILE A 771 17.12 16.04 -7.74
N CYS A 772 17.87 16.97 -8.31
CA CYS A 772 19.33 16.98 -8.28
C CYS A 772 19.85 16.94 -6.84
N ALA A 773 19.29 17.74 -5.94
CA ALA A 773 19.71 17.77 -4.54
C ALA A 773 19.50 16.40 -3.87
N THR A 774 18.35 15.77 -4.11
CA THR A 774 18.05 14.41 -3.61
C THR A 774 19.04 13.38 -4.14
N MET A 775 19.45 13.50 -5.41
CA MET A 775 20.40 12.57 -6.02
C MET A 775 21.83 12.76 -5.53
N LEU A 776 22.27 14.00 -5.32
CA LEU A 776 23.57 14.26 -4.68
C LEU A 776 23.59 13.69 -3.27
N ALA A 777 22.54 13.92 -2.48
CA ALA A 777 22.40 13.33 -1.15
C ALA A 777 22.47 11.80 -1.21
N TYR A 778 21.72 11.17 -2.12
CA TYR A 778 21.74 9.72 -2.30
C TYR A 778 23.13 9.19 -2.65
N ALA A 779 23.86 9.86 -3.54
CA ALA A 779 25.21 9.46 -3.92
C ALA A 779 26.21 9.48 -2.76
N THR A 780 26.02 10.35 -1.76
CA THR A 780 26.88 10.37 -0.56
C THR A 780 26.73 9.14 0.34
N MET A 781 25.67 8.34 0.16
CA MET A 781 25.41 7.12 0.95
C MET A 781 25.77 5.82 0.21
N LEU A 782 26.08 5.90 -1.08
CA LEU A 782 26.35 4.70 -1.86
C LEU A 782 27.64 4.04 -1.33
N PRO A 783 27.65 2.71 -1.12
CA PRO A 783 28.82 2.02 -0.60
C PRO A 783 29.96 2.14 -1.60
N ILE A 784 30.94 2.98 -1.26
CA ILE A 784 32.24 3.04 -1.94
C ILE A 784 33.10 1.96 -1.27
N PRO A 785 33.72 1.03 -2.02
CA PRO A 785 34.66 0.06 -1.45
C PRO A 785 35.75 0.77 -0.63
N ASP A 786 36.25 0.14 0.45
CA ASP A 786 37.33 0.72 1.28
C ASP A 786 38.60 1.03 0.46
N GLU A 787 38.81 0.30 -0.65
CA GLU A 787 39.81 0.60 -1.68
C GLU A 787 39.13 0.81 -3.03
N PRO A 788 38.56 1.99 -3.29
CA PRO A 788 37.88 2.23 -4.55
C PRO A 788 38.92 2.39 -5.66
N LYS A 789 38.64 1.79 -6.82
CA LYS A 789 39.49 2.05 -7.99
C LYS A 789 39.44 3.55 -8.31
N PRO A 790 40.54 4.19 -8.76
CA PRO A 790 40.55 5.60 -9.13
C PRO A 790 39.38 6.01 -10.04
N ASP A 791 38.98 5.10 -10.95
CA ASP A 791 37.86 5.28 -11.86
C ASP A 791 36.48 5.33 -11.16
N GLU A 792 36.29 4.65 -10.03
CA GLU A 792 35.02 4.61 -9.30
C GLU A 792 34.79 5.90 -8.50
N VAL A 793 35.83 6.39 -7.83
CA VAL A 793 35.82 7.70 -7.15
C VAL A 793 35.60 8.83 -8.16
N TYR A 794 36.28 8.74 -9.32
CA TYR A 794 36.14 9.71 -10.40
C TYR A 794 34.72 9.72 -10.99
N LYS A 795 34.07 8.55 -11.12
CA LYS A 795 32.70 8.42 -11.63
C LYS A 795 31.64 8.99 -10.68
N LEU A 796 31.77 8.80 -9.36
CA LEU A 796 30.84 9.38 -8.39
C LEU A 796 31.00 10.90 -8.28
N GLY A 797 32.24 11.40 -8.28
CA GLY A 797 32.51 12.84 -8.31
C GLY A 797 31.97 13.54 -9.57
N TYR A 798 31.86 12.81 -10.69
CA TYR A 798 31.27 13.32 -11.93
C TYR A 798 29.78 13.68 -11.78
N LEU A 799 29.06 13.11 -10.81
CA LEU A 799 27.65 13.44 -10.55
C LEU A 799 27.45 14.91 -10.12
N TRP A 800 28.44 15.50 -9.46
CA TRP A 800 28.42 16.91 -9.07
C TRP A 800 28.65 17.87 -10.25
N SER A 801 28.83 17.37 -11.48
CA SER A 801 28.91 18.19 -12.68
C SER A 801 27.57 18.23 -13.43
N SER A 802 27.30 19.34 -14.13
CA SER A 802 26.14 19.43 -15.04
C SER A 802 26.09 18.28 -16.04
N GLU A 803 27.24 17.86 -16.59
CA GLU A 803 27.31 16.79 -17.58
C GLU A 803 26.99 15.41 -16.99
N GLY A 804 27.49 15.12 -15.79
CA GLY A 804 27.18 13.88 -15.08
C GLY A 804 25.72 13.82 -14.63
N MET A 805 25.22 14.90 -14.03
CA MET A 805 23.82 14.97 -13.61
C MET A 805 22.85 14.90 -14.80
N ARG A 806 23.17 15.54 -15.94
CA ARG A 806 22.36 15.44 -17.17
C ARG A 806 22.17 13.99 -17.61
N LYS A 807 23.21 13.15 -17.51
CA LYS A 807 23.11 11.72 -17.83
C LYS A 807 22.20 10.98 -16.86
N VAL A 808 22.31 11.26 -15.56
CA VAL A 808 21.45 10.65 -14.53
C VAL A 808 19.99 11.04 -14.72
N LEU A 809 19.70 12.32 -15.00
CA LEU A 809 18.35 12.79 -15.30
C LEU A 809 17.79 12.11 -16.57
N GLY A 810 18.61 11.92 -17.60
CA GLY A 810 18.23 11.14 -18.78
C GLY A 810 17.85 9.69 -18.46
N LEU A 811 18.57 9.04 -17.55
CA LEU A 811 18.27 7.68 -17.06
C LEU A 811 17.02 7.60 -16.16
N MET A 812 16.50 8.74 -15.70
CA MET A 812 15.26 8.84 -14.92
C MET A 812 14.03 9.06 -15.79
N GLY A 813 14.19 9.29 -17.09
CA GLY A 813 13.08 9.63 -17.96
C GLY A 813 12.65 8.55 -18.94
N ARG A 814 11.43 8.70 -19.44
CA ARG A 814 10.90 7.94 -20.56
C ARG A 814 10.95 8.79 -21.82
N GLU A 815 11.35 8.19 -22.94
CA GLU A 815 11.17 8.81 -24.25
C GLU A 815 9.67 8.90 -24.55
N THR A 816 9.20 10.12 -24.81
CA THR A 816 7.82 10.35 -25.27
C THR A 816 7.72 10.10 -26.78
N THR A 817 6.57 9.64 -27.26
CA THR A 817 6.35 9.04 -28.60
C THR A 817 6.55 9.96 -29.83
N ASP A 818 7.13 11.14 -29.65
CA ASP A 818 7.34 12.10 -30.73
C ASP A 818 8.73 11.95 -31.37
N LEU A 819 8.83 12.34 -32.65
CA LEU A 819 10.04 12.31 -33.49
C LEU A 819 11.25 13.10 -32.95
N GLU A 820 11.06 13.78 -31.82
CA GLU A 820 12.04 14.62 -31.13
C GLU A 820 12.39 13.92 -29.81
N ARG A 821 13.67 13.79 -29.46
CA ARG A 821 14.14 13.08 -28.23
C ARG A 821 13.72 13.82 -26.95
N ASP A 822 12.44 13.84 -26.65
CA ASP A 822 11.82 14.44 -25.47
C ASP A 822 11.81 13.41 -24.34
N VAL A 823 12.41 13.76 -23.20
CA VAL A 823 12.60 12.88 -22.05
C VAL A 823 11.95 13.50 -20.83
N TRP A 824 10.91 12.84 -20.33
CA TRP A 824 10.21 13.26 -19.13
C TRP A 824 10.86 12.67 -17.88
N ILE A 825 11.52 13.49 -17.07
CA ILE A 825 12.24 13.09 -15.86
C ILE A 825 11.25 12.61 -14.79
N GLN A 826 11.37 11.34 -14.40
CA GLN A 826 10.57 10.69 -13.36
C GLN A 826 11.48 9.96 -12.35
N PRO A 827 11.97 10.63 -11.31
CA PRO A 827 12.89 10.02 -10.33
C PRO A 827 12.29 8.77 -9.68
N ALA A 828 10.98 8.79 -9.51
CA ALA A 828 10.20 7.68 -9.00
C ALA A 828 10.43 6.37 -9.79
N LEU A 829 10.46 6.42 -11.13
CA LEU A 829 10.76 5.24 -11.94
C LEU A 829 12.19 4.73 -11.72
N PHE A 830 13.15 5.65 -11.57
CA PHE A 830 14.53 5.27 -11.29
C PHE A 830 14.67 4.47 -10.00
N PHE A 831 13.99 4.88 -8.93
CA PHE A 831 14.01 4.13 -7.65
C PHE A 831 13.20 2.83 -7.70
N LYS A 832 12.14 2.77 -8.53
CA LYS A 832 11.31 1.57 -8.73
C LYS A 832 11.98 0.50 -9.59
N ASP A 833 12.44 0.87 -10.78
CA ASP A 833 12.95 -0.07 -11.78
C ASP A 833 14.34 -0.61 -11.38
N LYS A 834 15.04 0.12 -10.52
CA LYS A 834 16.34 -0.28 -9.96
C LYS A 834 16.18 -0.49 -8.45
N PRO A 835 15.88 -1.72 -7.98
CA PRO A 835 15.41 -1.95 -6.60
C PRO A 835 16.52 -1.92 -5.55
N ASN A 836 17.81 -1.94 -5.93
CA ASN A 836 18.93 -1.96 -5.00
C ASN A 836 19.98 -0.90 -5.36
N ASP A 837 20.82 -0.55 -4.39
CA ASP A 837 21.81 0.53 -4.53
C ASP A 837 22.91 0.21 -5.54
N ARG A 838 23.12 -1.07 -5.87
CA ARG A 838 24.11 -1.50 -6.86
C ARG A 838 23.59 -1.38 -8.29
N SER A 839 22.28 -1.49 -8.50
CA SER A 839 21.66 -1.32 -9.81
C SER A 839 21.35 0.14 -10.15
N ARG A 840 21.14 0.97 -9.13
CA ARG A 840 21.04 2.44 -9.21
C ARG A 840 22.42 3.05 -9.43
#